data_AF-A0A931YSS7-F1
#
_entry.id   AF-A0A931YSS7-F1
#
_cell.length_a   1.000
_cell.length_b   1.000
_cell.length_c   1.000
_cell.angle_alpha   90.00
_cell.angle_beta   90.00
_cell.angle_gamma   90.00
#
_symmetry.space_group_name_H-M   'P 1'
#
loop_
_entity.id
_entity.type
_entity.pdbx_description
1 polymer ?
#
loop_
_entity_poly.entity_id
_entity_poly.type
_entity_poly.pdbx_seq_one_letter_code
_entity_poly.pdbx_strand_id
1 'polypeptide(L)'
;MEDKEFKSVQLVLIGLGVVGQGVLEQLKVTLEEQFKNINLRIGLFAIIDQGVRNCKEKKALINQLFPDFKNVVWLNESNKSLDEVFKALVKKCQENTERIIVIECTGKDDIRPLYEYCFEKRIPVITATKALLVKNLDLIDKFATKHIALMFEACVGGGMPVIKLIKDNFSMDRISLVAGILNGTTNYILSSMMHRSQPFHDALEKARDRGLAEPKSEEYSFDEDADLNGRDIYFKITLLAHLVWNYKNLLNVANFKEQGLPISQVRQCDLRYAKEKLCKVIRFIGVLRQVTLADDQKTIDLYYTPALLPANHDFSKIEGESNALLISSDFTGSTLCIGPGAGAYPTANAILSDLAVLLREIETHTENLESCSGLIQKGSSEAILPRKFEEVVFSAYYVRFLVKNETGLVGKITKKFGENNIHIREVLQLDHTANEIDEMIWGDENKGESLWNYLPFVLTLERAKVKEVQKALQNIQEEMKDELVIKPVLIPFVEIPSVNGWQKRGNLDNLIDWSIKAANNLKGLKYSVDLFPERYIKEGDKSIEILEQEKIKISQEKVKVNRIFFFNKNVSVDDINKVVKIHSKGGVSVRYIKDNFGDLINKLKRPEDDLLTDFVIYPEQDLVIIELAQLIENKIISKGIGYQIYGREHLECYQQTFDKLWEIAQKNG
;
A
#
# COMPACT_ATOMS: atom_id res chain seq x y z
N MET A 1 -43.90 -20.51 -30.79
CA MET A 1 -43.14 -19.78 -29.76
C MET A 1 -43.44 -18.33 -30.03
N GLU A 2 -44.32 -17.75 -29.21
CA GLU A 2 -44.74 -16.35 -29.34
C GLU A 2 -43.53 -15.42 -29.29
N ASP A 3 -43.54 -14.40 -30.16
CA ASP A 3 -42.55 -13.32 -30.24
C ASP A 3 -42.41 -12.65 -28.87
N LYS A 4 -41.39 -13.04 -28.09
CA LYS A 4 -40.93 -12.23 -26.98
C LYS A 4 -40.32 -10.96 -27.56
N GLU A 5 -40.97 -9.82 -27.35
CA GLU A 5 -40.45 -8.50 -27.67
C GLU A 5 -39.11 -8.31 -26.94
N PHE A 6 -37.99 -8.44 -27.66
CA PHE A 6 -36.66 -8.24 -27.08
C PHE A 6 -36.46 -6.77 -26.79
N LYS A 7 -36.22 -6.42 -25.52
CA LYS A 7 -35.81 -5.05 -25.17
C LYS A 7 -34.51 -4.71 -25.90
N SER A 8 -34.53 -3.59 -26.62
CA SER A 8 -33.37 -3.11 -27.36
C SER A 8 -32.51 -2.20 -26.47
N VAL A 9 -31.21 -2.47 -26.39
CA VAL A 9 -30.23 -1.62 -25.71
C VAL A 9 -29.26 -1.07 -26.74
N GLN A 10 -29.12 0.25 -26.79
CA GLN A 10 -28.16 0.93 -27.64
C GLN A 10 -26.96 1.44 -26.85
N LEU A 11 -25.77 1.20 -27.38
CA LEU A 11 -24.51 1.66 -26.82
C LEU A 11 -24.04 2.92 -27.55
N VAL A 12 -23.60 3.92 -26.80
CA VAL A 12 -22.94 5.11 -27.32
C VAL A 12 -21.51 5.14 -26.77
N LEU A 13 -20.53 4.95 -27.64
CA LEU A 13 -19.11 4.99 -27.28
C LEU A 13 -18.56 6.40 -27.51
N ILE A 14 -17.90 6.96 -26.49
CA ILE A 14 -17.32 8.31 -26.54
C ILE A 14 -15.85 8.23 -26.19
N GLY A 15 -14.99 8.67 -27.12
CA GLY A 15 -13.54 8.54 -27.04
C GLY A 15 -13.06 7.22 -27.63
N LEU A 16 -12.31 7.33 -28.72
CA LEU A 16 -11.72 6.21 -29.46
C LEU A 16 -10.19 6.26 -29.39
N GLY A 17 -9.67 6.55 -28.19
CA GLY A 17 -8.25 6.38 -27.86
C GLY A 17 -7.87 4.90 -27.77
N VAL A 18 -6.71 4.60 -27.17
CA VAL A 18 -6.20 3.23 -26.99
C VAL A 18 -7.22 2.32 -26.31
N VAL A 19 -7.85 2.80 -25.23
CA VAL A 19 -8.89 2.04 -24.50
C VAL A 19 -10.16 1.88 -25.34
N GLY A 20 -10.66 2.96 -25.95
CA GLY A 20 -11.89 2.90 -26.76
C GLY A 20 -11.76 1.96 -27.97
N GLN A 21 -10.58 1.88 -28.59
CA GLN A 21 -10.30 0.90 -29.65
C GLN A 21 -10.34 -0.53 -29.11
N GLY A 22 -9.70 -0.78 -27.96
CA GLY A 22 -9.78 -2.09 -27.29
C GLY A 22 -11.22 -2.48 -26.92
N VAL A 23 -12.05 -1.51 -26.52
CA VAL A 23 -13.49 -1.73 -26.27
C VAL A 23 -14.18 -2.16 -27.56
N LEU A 24 -13.97 -1.50 -28.70
CA LEU A 24 -14.61 -1.90 -29.97
C LEU A 24 -14.21 -3.30 -30.40
N GLU A 25 -12.93 -3.62 -30.33
CA GLU A 25 -12.39 -4.93 -30.72
C GLU A 25 -13.00 -6.05 -29.88
N GLN A 26 -12.99 -5.90 -28.55
CA GLN A 26 -13.57 -6.88 -27.65
C GLN A 26 -15.09 -6.92 -27.75
N LEU A 27 -15.77 -5.76 -27.88
CA LEU A 27 -17.22 -5.67 -27.98
C LEU A 27 -17.76 -6.47 -29.16
N LYS A 28 -17.07 -6.46 -30.31
CA LYS A 28 -17.45 -7.29 -31.47
C LYS A 28 -17.52 -8.77 -31.09
N VAL A 29 -16.46 -9.29 -30.47
CA VAL A 29 -16.40 -10.69 -30.01
C VAL A 29 -17.46 -10.96 -28.94
N THR A 30 -17.60 -10.07 -27.95
CA THR A 30 -18.56 -10.24 -26.85
C THR A 30 -20.01 -10.23 -27.33
N LEU A 31 -20.37 -9.36 -28.28
CA LEU A 31 -21.70 -9.33 -28.90
C LEU A 31 -21.98 -10.62 -29.69
N GLU A 32 -20.98 -11.16 -30.39
CA GLU A 32 -21.11 -12.36 -31.21
C GLU A 32 -21.12 -13.65 -30.38
N GLU A 33 -20.46 -13.71 -29.23
CA GLU A 33 -20.28 -14.95 -28.46
C GLU A 33 -20.98 -14.95 -27.10
N GLN A 34 -20.73 -13.93 -26.27
CA GLN A 34 -21.06 -13.97 -24.84
C GLN A 34 -22.45 -13.41 -24.54
N PHE A 35 -22.86 -12.37 -25.26
CA PHE A 35 -24.17 -11.74 -25.07
C PHE A 35 -25.31 -12.46 -25.79
N LYS A 36 -25.04 -13.54 -26.53
CA LYS A 36 -26.08 -14.44 -27.07
C LYS A 36 -26.99 -15.04 -26.01
N ASN A 37 -26.47 -15.22 -24.79
CA ASN A 37 -27.20 -15.79 -23.66
C ASN A 37 -28.00 -14.74 -22.88
N ILE A 38 -27.93 -13.45 -23.26
CA ILE A 38 -28.72 -12.37 -22.69
C ILE A 38 -29.93 -12.16 -23.60
N ASN A 39 -31.13 -12.16 -23.03
CA ASN A 39 -32.41 -11.97 -23.72
C ASN A 39 -32.66 -10.48 -24.06
N LEU A 40 -31.66 -9.80 -24.64
CA LEU A 40 -31.69 -8.39 -25.05
C LEU A 40 -31.11 -8.22 -26.45
N ARG A 41 -31.68 -7.29 -27.24
CA ARG A 41 -31.08 -6.88 -28.52
C ARG A 41 -30.10 -5.75 -28.27
N ILE A 42 -28.81 -6.07 -28.22
CA ILE A 42 -27.75 -5.09 -27.95
C ILE A 42 -27.15 -4.60 -29.28
N GLY A 43 -27.06 -3.28 -29.46
CA GLY A 43 -26.47 -2.67 -30.64
C GLY A 43 -25.55 -1.51 -30.29
N LEU A 44 -24.48 -1.33 -31.06
CA LEU A 44 -23.72 -0.10 -31.05
C LEU A 44 -24.46 0.93 -31.90
N PHE A 45 -24.87 2.05 -31.32
CA PHE A 45 -25.64 3.09 -32.01
C PHE A 45 -24.77 4.21 -32.56
N ALA A 46 -23.80 4.69 -31.78
CA ALA A 46 -22.93 5.79 -32.19
C ALA A 46 -21.52 5.68 -31.58
N ILE A 47 -20.53 6.18 -32.33
CA ILE A 47 -19.18 6.47 -31.84
C ILE A 47 -18.92 7.96 -31.97
N ILE A 48 -18.46 8.61 -30.90
CA ILE A 48 -18.05 10.01 -30.90
C ILE A 48 -16.56 10.08 -30.54
N ASP A 49 -15.73 10.67 -31.38
CA ASP A 49 -14.31 10.88 -31.10
C ASP A 49 -13.87 12.29 -31.51
N GLN A 50 -12.81 12.78 -30.87
CA GLN A 50 -12.27 14.10 -31.15
C GLN A 50 -11.63 14.20 -32.54
N GLY A 51 -11.13 13.08 -33.09
CA GLY A 51 -10.57 12.99 -34.45
C GLY A 51 -9.17 13.59 -34.64
N VAL A 52 -8.49 13.98 -33.56
CA VAL A 52 -7.21 14.74 -33.62
C VAL A 52 -5.98 13.84 -33.77
N ARG A 53 -5.99 12.61 -33.23
CA ARG A 53 -4.85 11.65 -33.28
C ARG A 53 -5.26 10.36 -33.97
N ASN A 54 -4.41 9.81 -34.84
CA ASN A 54 -4.56 8.52 -35.52
C ASN A 54 -5.95 8.31 -36.17
N CYS A 55 -6.53 9.37 -36.75
CA CYS A 55 -7.91 9.34 -37.24
C CYS A 55 -8.09 8.36 -38.40
N LYS A 56 -7.08 8.22 -39.27
CA LYS A 56 -7.13 7.27 -40.42
C LYS A 56 -7.16 5.83 -39.92
N GLU A 57 -6.29 5.49 -38.97
CA GLU A 57 -6.19 4.17 -38.35
C GLU A 57 -7.50 3.82 -37.62
N LYS A 58 -8.05 4.78 -36.86
CA LYS A 58 -9.35 4.61 -36.20
C LYS A 58 -10.50 4.37 -37.19
N LYS A 59 -10.57 5.12 -38.29
CA LYS A 59 -11.57 4.92 -39.36
C LYS A 59 -11.43 3.53 -40.00
N ALA A 60 -10.19 3.11 -40.28
CA ALA A 60 -9.93 1.77 -40.82
C ALA A 60 -10.36 0.66 -39.86
N LEU A 61 -10.08 0.81 -38.55
CA LEU A 61 -10.51 -0.14 -37.52
C LEU A 61 -12.04 -0.27 -37.46
N ILE A 62 -12.77 0.85 -37.46
CA ILE A 62 -14.25 0.82 -37.46
C ILE A 62 -14.75 0.09 -38.70
N ASN A 63 -14.24 0.41 -39.89
CA ASN A 63 -14.67 -0.24 -41.14
C ASN A 63 -14.33 -1.74 -41.16
N GLN A 64 -13.22 -2.15 -40.55
CA GLN A 64 -12.85 -3.56 -40.43
C GLN A 64 -13.77 -4.32 -39.46
N LEU A 65 -14.08 -3.73 -38.30
CA LEU A 65 -14.89 -4.37 -37.27
C LEU A 65 -16.38 -4.32 -37.61
N PHE A 66 -16.85 -3.19 -38.11
CA PHE A 66 -18.25 -2.87 -38.40
C PHE A 66 -18.39 -2.18 -39.78
N PRO A 67 -18.31 -2.93 -40.91
CA PRO A 67 -18.24 -2.38 -42.26
C PRO A 67 -19.39 -1.45 -42.67
N ASP A 68 -20.59 -1.71 -42.13
CA ASP A 68 -21.80 -0.94 -42.44
C ASP A 68 -22.13 0.14 -41.39
N PHE A 69 -21.26 0.36 -40.39
CA PHE A 69 -21.52 1.29 -39.30
C PHE A 69 -21.24 2.73 -39.70
N LYS A 70 -22.31 3.53 -39.84
CA LYS A 70 -22.25 4.90 -40.36
C LYS A 70 -22.37 5.99 -39.29
N ASN A 71 -22.78 5.64 -38.08
CA ASN A 71 -23.04 6.60 -37.01
C ASN A 71 -21.76 6.94 -36.23
N VAL A 72 -20.74 7.44 -36.95
CA VAL A 72 -19.49 7.91 -36.35
C VAL A 72 -19.44 9.43 -36.48
N VAL A 73 -19.21 10.12 -35.37
CA VAL A 73 -19.04 11.58 -35.36
C VAL A 73 -17.62 11.96 -34.94
N TRP A 74 -16.93 12.65 -35.83
CA TRP A 74 -15.60 13.21 -35.61
C TRP A 74 -15.74 14.69 -35.27
N LEU A 75 -15.47 15.07 -34.03
CA LEU A 75 -15.76 16.43 -33.54
C LEU A 75 -14.94 17.52 -34.25
N ASN A 76 -13.71 17.20 -34.65
CA ASN A 76 -12.86 18.08 -35.46
C ASN A 76 -13.41 18.34 -36.87
N GLU A 77 -14.30 17.48 -37.39
CA GLU A 77 -14.94 17.63 -38.69
C GLU A 77 -16.35 18.26 -38.57
N SER A 78 -16.96 18.27 -37.38
CA SER A 78 -18.36 18.65 -37.19
C SER A 78 -18.60 20.12 -36.82
N ASN A 79 -17.57 20.91 -36.49
CA ASN A 79 -17.69 22.29 -35.96
C ASN A 79 -18.65 22.44 -34.77
N LYS A 80 -18.88 21.36 -34.02
CA LYS A 80 -19.84 21.29 -32.90
C LYS A 80 -19.13 20.80 -31.66
N SER A 81 -19.61 21.24 -30.50
CA SER A 81 -19.08 20.73 -29.22
C SER A 81 -19.49 19.28 -28.98
N LEU A 82 -18.75 18.58 -28.11
CA LEU A 82 -19.12 17.22 -27.68
C LEU A 82 -20.55 17.19 -27.10
N ASP A 83 -20.89 18.20 -26.29
CA ASP A 83 -22.19 18.30 -25.63
C ASP A 83 -23.34 18.43 -26.65
N GLU A 84 -23.20 19.30 -27.64
CA GLU A 84 -24.19 19.49 -28.72
C GLU A 84 -24.41 18.21 -29.52
N VAL A 85 -23.31 17.56 -29.94
CA VAL A 85 -23.35 16.33 -30.71
C VAL A 85 -23.99 15.21 -29.89
N PHE A 86 -23.56 15.05 -28.64
CA PHE A 86 -24.05 14.02 -27.75
C PHE A 86 -25.55 14.16 -27.48
N LYS A 87 -26.02 15.37 -27.12
CA LYS A 87 -27.46 15.64 -26.88
C LYS A 87 -28.31 15.35 -28.12
N ALA A 88 -27.85 15.74 -29.31
CA ALA A 88 -28.56 15.47 -30.55
C ALA A 88 -28.63 13.96 -30.87
N LEU A 89 -27.53 13.24 -30.66
CA LEU A 89 -27.48 11.79 -30.88
C LEU A 89 -28.35 11.01 -29.90
N VAL A 90 -28.32 11.37 -28.61
CA VAL A 90 -29.18 10.74 -27.59
C VAL A 90 -30.65 10.96 -27.94
N LYS A 91 -31.04 12.18 -28.32
CA LYS A 91 -32.43 12.46 -28.75
C LYS A 91 -32.84 11.58 -29.94
N LYS A 92 -32.00 11.48 -30.96
CA LYS A 92 -32.24 10.60 -32.13
C LYS A 92 -32.31 9.11 -31.75
N CYS A 93 -31.49 8.68 -30.79
CA CYS A 93 -31.50 7.31 -30.31
C CYS A 93 -32.81 6.99 -29.57
N GLN A 94 -33.30 7.91 -28.74
CA GLN A 94 -34.55 7.76 -27.99
C GLN A 94 -35.80 7.67 -28.88
N GLU A 95 -35.76 8.17 -30.12
CA GLU A 95 -36.88 8.04 -31.06
C GLU A 95 -37.16 6.59 -31.49
N ASN A 96 -36.16 5.70 -31.42
CA ASN A 96 -36.23 4.34 -31.99
C ASN A 96 -35.86 3.23 -30.98
N THR A 97 -35.59 3.58 -29.72
CA THR A 97 -34.95 2.65 -28.77
C THR A 97 -35.43 2.91 -27.35
N GLU A 98 -35.57 1.84 -26.58
CA GLU A 98 -36.06 1.94 -25.20
C GLU A 98 -34.95 2.30 -24.19
N ARG A 99 -33.72 1.84 -24.42
CA ARG A 99 -32.62 1.97 -23.45
C ARG A 99 -31.30 2.34 -24.12
N ILE A 100 -30.59 3.28 -23.51
CA ILE A 100 -29.27 3.77 -23.95
C ILE A 100 -28.27 3.55 -22.81
N ILE A 101 -27.07 3.08 -23.13
CA ILE A 101 -25.93 3.03 -22.21
C ILE A 101 -24.78 3.81 -22.84
N VAL A 102 -24.15 4.68 -22.05
CA VAL A 102 -22.98 5.45 -22.49
C VAL A 102 -21.71 4.79 -21.99
N ILE A 103 -20.75 4.59 -22.88
CA ILE A 103 -19.39 4.14 -22.57
C ILE A 103 -18.45 5.30 -22.85
N GLU A 104 -17.78 5.81 -21.82
CA GLU A 104 -16.96 7.02 -21.89
C GLU A 104 -15.48 6.71 -21.60
N CYS A 105 -14.63 6.97 -22.60
CA CYS A 105 -13.20 6.63 -22.66
C CYS A 105 -12.35 7.80 -23.18
N THR A 106 -12.77 9.04 -22.93
CA THR A 106 -12.11 10.24 -23.46
C THR A 106 -10.86 10.63 -22.68
N GLY A 107 -10.80 10.32 -21.39
CA GLY A 107 -9.73 10.76 -20.49
C GLY A 107 -9.79 12.25 -20.12
N LYS A 108 -10.83 12.97 -20.56
CA LYS A 108 -10.98 14.41 -20.35
C LYS A 108 -11.65 14.75 -19.03
N ASP A 109 -11.22 15.82 -18.38
CA ASP A 109 -11.77 16.25 -17.09
C ASP A 109 -12.73 17.45 -17.16
N ASP A 110 -13.01 17.95 -18.36
CA ASP A 110 -13.89 19.08 -18.67
C ASP A 110 -15.27 18.68 -19.26
N ILE A 111 -15.62 17.39 -19.18
CA ILE A 111 -16.84 16.82 -19.78
C ILE A 111 -17.97 16.59 -18.77
N ARG A 112 -17.95 17.28 -17.62
CA ARG A 112 -19.01 17.18 -16.59
C ARG A 112 -20.43 17.40 -17.12
N PRO A 113 -20.70 18.37 -18.04
CA PRO A 113 -22.05 18.57 -18.59
C PRO A 113 -22.64 17.31 -19.25
N LEU A 114 -21.80 16.44 -19.82
CA LEU A 114 -22.23 15.17 -20.39
C LEU A 114 -22.85 14.25 -19.33
N TYR A 115 -22.22 14.16 -18.16
CA TYR A 115 -22.67 13.34 -17.04
C TYR A 115 -23.93 13.90 -16.42
N GLU A 116 -24.02 15.23 -16.30
CA GLU A 116 -25.22 15.91 -15.82
C GLU A 116 -26.41 15.69 -16.76
N TYR A 117 -26.19 15.74 -18.08
CA TYR A 117 -27.22 15.38 -19.05
C TYR A 117 -27.64 13.91 -18.96
N CYS A 118 -26.69 12.98 -18.80
CA CYS A 118 -27.01 11.56 -18.58
C CYS A 118 -27.83 11.37 -17.31
N PHE A 119 -27.47 12.06 -16.23
CA PHE A 119 -28.21 12.04 -14.97
C PHE A 119 -29.65 12.56 -15.15
N GLU A 120 -29.84 13.71 -15.81
CA GLU A 120 -31.17 14.27 -16.11
C GLU A 120 -32.04 13.33 -16.95
N LYS A 121 -31.41 12.61 -17.90
CA LYS A 121 -32.09 11.64 -18.77
C LYS A 121 -32.14 10.23 -18.20
N ARG A 122 -31.61 10.00 -17.00
CA ARG A 122 -31.49 8.69 -16.35
C ARG A 122 -30.78 7.64 -17.21
N ILE A 123 -29.77 8.07 -17.96
CA ILE A 123 -28.95 7.23 -18.83
C ILE A 123 -27.76 6.69 -18.03
N PRO A 124 -27.59 5.36 -17.92
CA PRO A 124 -26.40 4.75 -17.33
C PRO A 124 -25.11 5.14 -18.03
N VAL A 125 -24.04 5.30 -17.25
CA VAL A 125 -22.70 5.65 -17.75
C VAL A 125 -21.68 4.64 -17.21
N ILE A 126 -20.85 4.11 -18.10
CA ILE A 126 -19.65 3.33 -17.79
C ILE A 126 -18.45 4.17 -18.22
N THR A 127 -17.52 4.47 -17.31
CA THR A 127 -16.39 5.37 -17.58
C THR A 127 -15.04 4.81 -17.19
N ALA A 128 -14.01 5.17 -17.96
CA ALA A 128 -12.59 4.97 -17.64
C ALA A 128 -11.86 6.28 -17.25
N THR A 129 -12.60 7.38 -17.07
CA THR A 129 -12.04 8.73 -16.88
C THR A 129 -11.92 9.09 -15.40
N LYS A 130 -10.77 8.76 -14.81
CA LYS A 130 -10.42 9.05 -13.40
C LYS A 130 -10.49 10.54 -13.05
N ALA A 131 -9.84 11.39 -13.85
CA ALA A 131 -9.61 12.79 -13.52
C ALA A 131 -10.91 13.58 -13.32
N LEU A 132 -11.90 13.33 -14.18
CA LEU A 132 -13.24 13.89 -14.05
C LEU A 132 -13.89 13.48 -12.73
N LEU A 133 -13.92 12.18 -12.42
CA LEU A 133 -14.57 11.66 -11.22
C LEU A 133 -13.92 12.20 -9.95
N VAL A 134 -12.59 12.25 -9.90
CA VAL A 134 -11.86 12.77 -8.72
C VAL A 134 -12.13 14.25 -8.49
N LYS A 135 -12.26 15.06 -9.56
CA LYS A 135 -12.68 16.47 -9.47
C LYS A 135 -14.15 16.63 -9.05
N ASN A 136 -14.98 15.62 -9.32
CA ASN A 136 -16.44 15.70 -9.21
C ASN A 136 -17.00 14.47 -8.50
N LEU A 137 -16.48 14.14 -7.31
CA LEU A 137 -16.97 12.99 -6.53
C LEU A 137 -18.48 13.10 -6.23
N ASP A 138 -19.03 14.32 -6.21
CA ASP A 138 -20.46 14.56 -6.07
C ASP A 138 -21.31 13.91 -7.18
N LEU A 139 -20.74 13.66 -8.37
CA LEU A 139 -21.43 12.91 -9.42
C LEU A 139 -21.70 11.47 -8.98
N ILE A 140 -20.76 10.85 -8.28
CA ILE A 140 -20.91 9.48 -7.78
C ILE A 140 -22.09 9.40 -6.82
N ASP A 141 -22.15 10.32 -5.84
CA ASP A 141 -23.26 10.44 -4.89
C ASP A 141 -24.60 10.74 -5.60
N LYS A 142 -24.60 11.64 -6.58
CA LYS A 142 -25.80 12.05 -7.33
C LYS A 142 -26.41 10.87 -8.06
N PHE A 143 -25.62 10.17 -8.87
CA PHE A 143 -26.06 8.99 -9.63
C PHE A 143 -26.60 7.91 -8.68
N ALA A 144 -25.90 7.64 -7.58
CA ALA A 144 -26.35 6.69 -6.56
C ALA A 144 -27.70 7.08 -5.94
N THR A 145 -27.92 8.36 -5.60
CA THR A 145 -29.17 8.85 -4.98
C THR A 145 -30.40 8.70 -5.87
N LYS A 146 -30.22 8.68 -7.20
CA LYS A 146 -31.31 8.49 -8.17
C LYS A 146 -31.38 7.07 -8.73
N HIS A 147 -30.56 6.16 -8.21
CA HIS A 147 -30.44 4.79 -8.68
C HIS A 147 -30.14 4.70 -10.19
N ILE A 148 -29.29 5.62 -10.67
CA ILE A 148 -28.78 5.59 -12.05
C ILE A 148 -27.37 5.01 -11.99
N ALA A 149 -27.08 3.99 -12.80
CA ALA A 149 -25.78 3.34 -12.79
C ALA A 149 -24.68 4.28 -13.32
N LEU A 150 -23.69 4.55 -12.47
CA LEU A 150 -22.40 5.13 -12.84
C LEU A 150 -21.31 4.12 -12.47
N MET A 151 -20.80 3.39 -13.47
CA MET A 151 -19.83 2.31 -13.29
C MET A 151 -18.44 2.77 -13.75
N PHE A 152 -17.40 2.41 -12.99
CA PHE A 152 -16.05 2.93 -13.21
C PHE A 152 -14.96 1.95 -12.77
N GLU A 153 -15.18 0.64 -12.93
CA GLU A 153 -14.17 -0.39 -12.59
C GLU A 153 -12.83 -0.11 -13.27
N ALA A 154 -12.89 0.29 -14.54
CA ALA A 154 -11.75 0.66 -15.38
C ALA A 154 -10.92 1.84 -14.85
N CYS A 155 -11.45 2.65 -13.92
CA CYS A 155 -10.73 3.78 -13.35
C CYS A 155 -9.69 3.37 -12.30
N VAL A 156 -9.79 2.21 -11.67
CA VAL A 156 -8.91 1.85 -10.54
C VAL A 156 -7.98 0.69 -10.88
N GLY A 157 -8.54 -0.47 -11.17
CA GLY A 157 -7.80 -1.73 -11.27
C GLY A 157 -7.23 -2.04 -12.65
N GLY A 158 -7.55 -1.25 -13.68
CA GLY A 158 -7.27 -1.64 -15.06
C GLY A 158 -8.05 -2.91 -15.39
N GLY A 159 -7.38 -4.07 -15.44
CA GLY A 159 -8.03 -5.38 -15.56
C GLY A 159 -8.33 -6.08 -14.23
N MET A 160 -7.87 -5.55 -13.09
CA MET A 160 -8.17 -6.10 -11.77
C MET A 160 -9.59 -5.70 -11.31
N PRO A 161 -10.41 -6.62 -10.79
CA PRO A 161 -11.77 -6.33 -10.32
C PRO A 161 -11.74 -5.69 -8.92
N VAL A 162 -11.28 -4.44 -8.82
CA VAL A 162 -11.04 -3.76 -7.55
C VAL A 162 -12.34 -3.24 -6.93
N ILE A 163 -13.16 -2.54 -7.72
CA ILE A 163 -14.40 -1.95 -7.23
C ILE A 163 -15.41 -3.04 -6.91
N LYS A 164 -15.55 -4.04 -7.78
CA LYS A 164 -16.35 -5.24 -7.53
C LYS A 164 -15.90 -5.98 -6.28
N LEU A 165 -14.59 -6.19 -6.09
CA LEU A 165 -14.10 -6.84 -4.87
C LEU A 165 -14.54 -6.09 -3.62
N ILE A 166 -14.42 -4.75 -3.60
CA ILE A 166 -14.86 -3.93 -2.47
C ILE A 166 -16.39 -3.99 -2.29
N LYS A 167 -17.16 -3.85 -3.37
CA LYS A 167 -18.62 -3.78 -3.33
C LYS A 167 -19.27 -5.12 -2.98
N ASP A 168 -18.74 -6.22 -3.49
CA ASP A 168 -19.39 -7.52 -3.40
C ASP A 168 -18.82 -8.29 -2.22
N ASN A 169 -17.51 -8.54 -2.21
CA ASN A 169 -16.86 -9.39 -1.21
C ASN A 169 -16.70 -8.71 0.15
N PHE A 170 -16.42 -7.41 0.18
CA PHE A 170 -16.23 -6.65 1.43
C PHE A 170 -17.49 -5.89 1.87
N SER A 171 -18.64 -6.10 1.24
CA SER A 171 -19.92 -5.45 1.58
C SER A 171 -20.33 -5.59 3.06
N MET A 172 -19.98 -6.72 3.67
CA MET A 172 -20.34 -7.06 5.05
C MET A 172 -19.14 -7.02 6.01
N ASP A 173 -18.02 -6.45 5.58
CA ASP A 173 -16.80 -6.35 6.34
C ASP A 173 -16.38 -4.88 6.50
N ARG A 174 -15.58 -4.58 7.52
CA ARG A 174 -15.02 -3.24 7.71
C ARG A 174 -13.60 -3.24 7.19
N ILE A 175 -13.41 -2.58 6.05
CA ILE A 175 -12.08 -2.31 5.51
C ILE A 175 -11.37 -1.31 6.42
N SER A 176 -10.16 -1.66 6.86
CA SER A 176 -9.29 -0.83 7.71
C SER A 176 -8.10 -0.26 6.94
N LEU A 177 -7.65 -0.93 5.88
CA LEU A 177 -6.54 -0.51 5.03
C LEU A 177 -6.77 -0.93 3.59
N VAL A 178 -6.42 -0.03 2.67
CA VAL A 178 -6.17 -0.34 1.28
C VAL A 178 -4.78 0.17 0.93
N ALA A 179 -3.93 -0.67 0.37
CA ALA A 179 -2.62 -0.27 -0.11
C ALA A 179 -2.37 -0.89 -1.49
N GLY A 180 -1.55 -0.27 -2.33
CA GLY A 180 -1.29 -0.87 -3.63
C GLY A 180 -0.15 -0.27 -4.42
N ILE A 181 0.43 -1.12 -5.27
CA ILE A 181 1.25 -0.73 -6.41
C ILE A 181 0.26 -0.46 -7.55
N LEU A 182 -0.04 0.82 -7.78
CA LEU A 182 -1.16 1.22 -8.62
C LEU A 182 -0.75 1.82 -9.96
N ASN A 183 0.54 1.95 -10.24
CA ASN A 183 1.06 2.46 -11.50
C ASN A 183 2.11 1.50 -12.08
N GLY A 184 1.76 0.84 -13.19
CA GLY A 184 2.60 -0.18 -13.82
C GLY A 184 3.90 0.38 -14.39
N THR A 185 3.89 1.61 -14.88
CA THR A 185 5.06 2.30 -15.45
C THR A 185 6.17 2.48 -14.42
N THR A 186 5.83 3.02 -13.25
CA THR A 186 6.76 3.20 -12.14
C THR A 186 7.22 1.87 -11.55
N ASN A 187 6.34 0.87 -11.46
CA ASN A 187 6.74 -0.46 -11.01
C ASN A 187 7.73 -1.12 -11.99
N TYR A 188 7.53 -0.91 -13.29
CA TYR A 188 8.43 -1.40 -14.31
C TYR A 188 9.80 -0.72 -14.21
N ILE A 189 9.83 0.60 -14.04
CA ILE A 189 11.07 1.38 -13.88
C ILE A 189 11.88 0.85 -12.69
N LEU A 190 11.27 0.75 -11.50
CA LEU A 190 11.94 0.23 -10.30
C LEU A 190 12.45 -1.21 -10.48
N SER A 191 11.60 -2.07 -11.05
CA SER A 191 11.97 -3.46 -11.31
C SER A 191 13.15 -3.54 -12.29
N SER A 192 13.12 -2.76 -13.37
CA SER A 192 14.17 -2.74 -14.38
C SER A 192 15.49 -2.21 -13.82
N MET A 193 15.46 -1.12 -13.03
CA MET A 193 16.63 -0.61 -12.33
C MET A 193 17.23 -1.65 -11.38
N MET A 194 16.38 -2.39 -10.64
CA MET A 194 16.84 -3.39 -9.68
C MET A 194 17.43 -4.64 -10.34
N HIS A 195 16.78 -5.20 -11.37
CA HIS A 195 17.25 -6.45 -12.00
C HIS A 195 18.44 -6.25 -12.94
N ARG A 196 18.50 -5.10 -13.63
CA ARG A 196 19.53 -4.83 -14.64
C ARG A 196 20.66 -3.95 -14.12
N SER A 197 20.59 -3.54 -12.84
CA SER A 197 21.51 -2.59 -12.22
C SER A 197 21.76 -1.36 -13.09
N GLN A 198 20.71 -0.86 -13.75
CA GLN A 198 20.80 0.23 -14.71
C GLN A 198 20.31 1.55 -14.10
N PRO A 199 20.79 2.71 -14.59
CA PRO A 199 20.36 4.02 -14.14
C PRO A 199 18.86 4.28 -14.36
N PHE A 200 18.31 5.22 -13.58
CA PHE A 200 16.92 5.66 -13.70
C PHE A 200 16.55 6.10 -15.13
N HIS A 201 17.40 6.90 -15.77
CA HIS A 201 17.11 7.45 -17.10
C HIS A 201 16.98 6.36 -18.18
N ASP A 202 17.86 5.36 -18.15
CA ASP A 202 17.80 4.21 -19.06
C ASP A 202 16.54 3.37 -18.84
N ALA A 203 16.10 3.24 -17.59
CA ALA A 203 14.86 2.54 -17.27
C ALA A 203 13.63 3.29 -17.78
N LEU A 204 13.63 4.61 -17.64
CA LEU A 204 12.57 5.48 -18.14
C LEU A 204 12.49 5.47 -19.67
N GLU A 205 13.62 5.60 -20.38
CA GLU A 205 13.63 5.53 -21.86
C GLU A 205 13.16 4.15 -22.35
N LYS A 206 13.60 3.06 -21.72
CA LYS A 206 13.08 1.72 -22.04
C LYS A 206 11.59 1.57 -21.75
N ALA A 207 11.03 2.29 -20.78
CA ALA A 207 9.60 2.30 -20.54
C ALA A 207 8.86 3.06 -21.66
N ARG A 208 9.41 4.17 -22.14
CA ARG A 208 8.90 4.93 -23.29
C ARG A 208 8.93 4.13 -24.59
N ASP A 209 10.04 3.46 -24.87
CA ASP A 209 10.18 2.58 -26.05
C ASP A 209 9.14 1.45 -26.08
N ARG A 210 8.74 0.98 -24.90
CA ARG A 210 7.70 -0.04 -24.73
C ARG A 210 6.27 0.53 -24.72
N GLY A 211 6.13 1.85 -24.84
CA GLY A 211 4.83 2.53 -24.75
C GLY A 211 4.19 2.48 -23.36
N LEU A 212 4.97 2.20 -22.31
CA LEU A 212 4.49 2.20 -20.92
C LEU A 212 4.48 3.62 -20.32
N ALA A 213 5.46 4.45 -20.67
CA ALA A 213 5.55 5.85 -20.24
C ALA A 213 5.23 6.79 -21.40
N GLU A 214 4.64 7.94 -21.11
CA GLU A 214 4.43 8.97 -22.14
C GLU A 214 5.77 9.55 -22.65
N PRO A 215 5.84 9.94 -23.94
CA PRO A 215 7.01 10.65 -24.47
C PRO A 215 7.24 11.95 -23.71
N LYS A 216 8.51 12.37 -23.62
CA LYS A 216 8.89 13.68 -23.07
C LYS A 216 8.13 14.79 -23.81
N SER A 217 7.35 15.59 -23.09
CA SER A 217 6.88 16.89 -23.55
C SER A 217 7.98 17.93 -23.34
N GLU A 218 8.19 18.81 -24.30
CA GLU A 218 9.33 19.76 -24.35
C GLU A 218 9.33 20.81 -23.22
N GLU A 219 8.25 20.92 -22.44
CA GLU A 219 8.03 22.01 -21.47
C GLU A 219 7.98 21.60 -19.98
N TYR A 220 8.24 20.33 -19.61
CA TYR A 220 8.02 19.88 -18.23
C TYR A 220 9.28 19.46 -17.47
N SER A 221 9.31 19.81 -16.18
CA SER A 221 10.24 19.22 -15.22
C SER A 221 9.86 17.75 -14.96
N PHE A 222 10.83 16.89 -14.59
CA PHE A 222 10.56 15.46 -14.32
C PHE A 222 9.53 15.22 -13.20
N ASP A 223 9.38 16.17 -12.27
CA ASP A 223 8.37 16.13 -11.21
C ASP A 223 6.94 16.45 -11.70
N GLU A 224 6.80 16.79 -12.98
CA GLU A 224 5.52 17.04 -13.64
C GLU A 224 5.12 15.92 -14.60
N ASP A 225 6.02 14.97 -14.86
CA ASP A 225 5.71 13.74 -15.59
C ASP A 225 4.60 12.98 -14.83
N ALA A 226 3.45 12.80 -15.50
CA ALA A 226 2.24 12.26 -14.89
C ALA A 226 2.40 10.82 -14.40
N ASP A 227 3.33 10.06 -14.99
CA ASP A 227 3.64 8.70 -14.56
C ASP A 227 4.50 8.69 -13.29
N LEU A 228 5.38 9.68 -13.11
CA LEU A 228 6.40 9.70 -12.06
C LEU A 228 6.01 10.50 -10.81
N ASN A 229 5.07 11.44 -10.96
CA ASN A 229 4.71 12.36 -9.88
C ASN A 229 3.68 11.81 -8.88
N GLY A 230 3.13 10.61 -9.14
CA GLY A 230 2.15 9.92 -8.29
C GLY A 230 0.69 10.34 -8.48
N ARG A 231 0.38 11.20 -9.47
CA ARG A 231 -0.99 11.67 -9.75
C ARG A 231 -1.95 10.52 -10.06
N ASP A 232 -1.53 9.54 -10.86
CA ASP A 232 -2.37 8.37 -11.18
C ASP A 232 -2.68 7.54 -9.92
N ILE A 233 -1.68 7.33 -9.05
CA ILE A 233 -1.87 6.64 -7.77
C ILE A 233 -2.86 7.43 -6.91
N TYR A 234 -2.67 8.74 -6.77
CA TYR A 234 -3.55 9.63 -6.02
C TYR A 234 -5.00 9.53 -6.51
N PHE A 235 -5.24 9.60 -7.83
CA PHE A 235 -6.59 9.48 -8.38
C PHE A 235 -7.25 8.15 -8.05
N LYS A 236 -6.50 7.05 -8.15
CA LYS A 236 -7.01 5.72 -7.84
C LYS A 236 -7.37 5.59 -6.35
N ILE A 237 -6.49 6.01 -5.45
CA ILE A 237 -6.76 5.94 -4.01
C ILE A 237 -7.84 6.92 -3.55
N THR A 238 -8.03 8.08 -4.21
CA THR A 238 -9.14 9.00 -3.91
C THR A 238 -10.49 8.40 -4.28
N LEU A 239 -10.61 7.74 -5.44
CA LEU A 239 -11.83 7.02 -5.81
C LEU A 239 -12.13 5.88 -4.84
N LEU A 240 -11.10 5.13 -4.43
CA LEU A 240 -11.22 4.07 -3.42
C LEU A 240 -11.64 4.61 -2.05
N ALA A 241 -11.05 5.73 -1.61
CA ALA A 241 -11.41 6.37 -0.34
C ALA A 241 -12.88 6.80 -0.35
N HIS A 242 -13.34 7.37 -1.47
CA HIS A 242 -14.74 7.76 -1.62
C HIS A 242 -15.66 6.55 -1.58
N LEU A 243 -15.30 5.47 -2.28
CA LEU A 243 -16.06 4.23 -2.32
C LEU A 243 -16.17 3.54 -0.95
N VAL A 244 -15.06 3.42 -0.22
CA VAL A 244 -14.99 2.65 1.04
C VAL A 244 -15.53 3.44 2.23
N TRP A 245 -15.20 4.73 2.32
CA TRP A 245 -15.46 5.52 3.53
C TRP A 245 -16.23 6.82 3.28
N ASN A 246 -16.87 6.96 2.11
CA ASN A 246 -17.61 8.19 1.74
C ASN A 246 -16.73 9.45 1.92
N TYR A 247 -15.44 9.30 1.60
CA TYR A 247 -14.47 10.38 1.62
C TYR A 247 -14.96 11.54 0.77
N LYS A 248 -15.12 12.71 1.36
CA LYS A 248 -15.34 13.94 0.61
C LYS A 248 -13.97 14.49 0.27
N ASN A 249 -13.64 14.53 -1.02
CA ASN A 249 -12.43 15.18 -1.47
C ASN A 249 -12.58 16.69 -1.25
N LEU A 250 -12.16 17.14 -0.08
CA LEU A 250 -12.10 18.56 0.28
C LEU A 250 -10.82 19.22 -0.26
N LEU A 251 -9.93 18.45 -0.87
CA LEU A 251 -8.69 18.93 -1.44
C LEU A 251 -8.87 19.17 -2.94
N ASN A 252 -8.36 20.30 -3.42
CA ASN A 252 -8.28 20.54 -4.86
C ASN A 252 -7.41 19.44 -5.47
N VAL A 253 -7.80 18.91 -6.62
CA VAL A 253 -6.99 17.97 -7.43
C VAL A 253 -5.57 18.50 -7.69
N ALA A 254 -5.40 19.82 -7.73
CA ALA A 254 -4.10 20.48 -7.84
C ALA A 254 -3.15 20.17 -6.65
N ASN A 255 -3.68 19.84 -5.48
CA ASN A 255 -2.91 19.63 -4.25
C ASN A 255 -2.38 18.20 -4.09
N PHE A 256 -2.48 17.33 -5.11
CA PHE A 256 -2.00 15.95 -5.00
C PHE A 256 -0.52 15.88 -4.57
N LYS A 257 0.31 16.86 -4.97
CA LYS A 257 1.73 16.96 -4.58
C LYS A 257 1.93 17.12 -3.06
N GLU A 258 0.92 17.60 -2.34
CA GLU A 258 0.94 17.71 -0.87
C GLU A 258 0.61 16.37 -0.19
N GLN A 259 0.22 15.35 -0.96
CA GLN A 259 -0.22 14.04 -0.46
C GLN A 259 0.81 12.94 -0.69
N GLY A 260 2.05 13.28 -1.04
CA GLY A 260 3.07 12.26 -1.27
C GLY A 260 4.42 12.76 -1.72
N LEU A 261 5.33 11.81 -1.91
CA LEU A 261 6.65 12.02 -2.48
C LEU A 261 6.70 11.41 -3.90
N PRO A 262 7.32 12.08 -4.88
CA PRO A 262 7.47 11.52 -6.22
C PRO A 262 8.54 10.42 -6.25
N ILE A 263 8.51 9.57 -7.28
CA ILE A 263 9.55 8.54 -7.48
C ILE A 263 10.80 9.07 -8.20
N SER A 264 10.70 10.25 -8.83
CA SER A 264 11.72 10.86 -9.70
C SER A 264 13.10 11.04 -9.06
N GLN A 265 13.22 10.99 -7.72
CA GLN A 265 14.47 11.16 -6.98
C GLN A 265 15.17 9.84 -6.62
N VAL A 266 14.48 8.70 -6.77
CA VAL A 266 15.04 7.36 -6.51
C VAL A 266 16.09 7.06 -7.58
N ARG A 267 17.24 6.52 -7.16
CA ARG A 267 18.34 6.09 -8.04
C ARG A 267 18.70 4.63 -7.82
N GLN A 268 19.48 4.07 -8.74
CA GLN A 268 19.95 2.69 -8.65
C GLN A 268 20.63 2.40 -7.30
N CYS A 269 21.44 3.35 -6.81
CA CYS A 269 22.15 3.20 -5.54
C CYS A 269 21.19 3.01 -4.36
N ASP A 270 20.04 3.68 -4.35
CA ASP A 270 19.04 3.54 -3.27
C ASP A 270 18.46 2.14 -3.25
N LEU A 271 18.17 1.57 -4.43
CA LEU A 271 17.66 0.21 -4.57
C LEU A 271 18.70 -0.81 -4.11
N ARG A 272 19.96 -0.62 -4.51
CA ARG A 272 21.07 -1.46 -4.08
C ARG A 272 21.23 -1.41 -2.56
N TYR A 273 21.24 -0.23 -1.96
CA TYR A 273 21.44 -0.08 -0.51
C TYR A 273 20.27 -0.61 0.31
N ALA A 274 19.04 -0.32 -0.13
CA ALA A 274 17.85 -0.92 0.47
C ALA A 274 17.97 -2.44 0.53
N LYS A 275 18.38 -3.06 -0.58
CA LYS A 275 18.50 -4.52 -0.68
C LYS A 275 19.67 -5.08 0.13
N GLU A 276 20.87 -4.58 -0.10
CA GLU A 276 22.11 -5.17 0.42
C GLU A 276 22.39 -4.83 1.89
N LYS A 277 21.97 -3.65 2.37
CA LYS A 277 22.28 -3.19 3.73
C LYS A 277 21.08 -3.25 4.66
N LEU A 278 19.86 -3.09 4.13
CA LEU A 278 18.65 -2.98 4.95
C LEU A 278 17.70 -4.19 4.81
N CYS A 279 17.99 -5.12 3.90
CA CYS A 279 17.09 -6.23 3.54
C CYS A 279 15.67 -5.74 3.17
N LYS A 280 15.60 -4.63 2.43
CA LYS A 280 14.37 -3.96 1.98
C LYS A 280 14.32 -3.85 0.45
N VAL A 281 13.11 -3.61 -0.06
CA VAL A 281 12.85 -3.28 -1.47
C VAL A 281 12.07 -1.98 -1.51
N ILE A 282 12.40 -1.10 -2.46
CA ILE A 282 11.66 0.13 -2.69
C ILE A 282 10.56 -0.16 -3.71
N ARG A 283 9.32 0.20 -3.37
CA ARG A 283 8.15 0.18 -4.27
C ARG A 283 7.44 1.51 -4.23
N PHE A 284 6.76 1.89 -5.31
CA PHE A 284 5.91 3.08 -5.31
C PHE A 284 4.47 2.69 -4.99
N ILE A 285 3.97 3.13 -3.84
CA ILE A 285 2.70 2.66 -3.30
C ILE A 285 1.74 3.82 -3.03
N GLY A 286 0.45 3.54 -3.21
CA GLY A 286 -0.63 4.31 -2.60
C GLY A 286 -1.08 3.63 -1.32
N VAL A 287 -1.36 4.42 -0.28
CA VAL A 287 -1.84 3.95 1.01
C VAL A 287 -3.09 4.73 1.39
N LEU A 288 -4.09 3.99 1.84
CA LEU A 288 -5.38 4.47 2.25
C LEU A 288 -5.76 3.76 3.55
N ARG A 289 -5.83 4.47 4.68
CA ARG A 289 -6.08 3.89 6.00
C ARG A 289 -7.09 4.73 6.78
N GLN A 290 -8.06 4.08 7.41
CA GLN A 290 -8.92 4.76 8.37
C GLN A 290 -8.23 4.82 9.73
N VAL A 291 -8.22 6.00 10.34
CA VAL A 291 -7.59 6.23 11.66
C VAL A 291 -8.59 6.94 12.56
N THR A 292 -8.74 6.43 13.79
CA THR A 292 -9.45 7.12 14.86
C THR A 292 -8.43 7.89 15.70
N LEU A 293 -8.60 9.21 15.80
CA LEU A 293 -7.77 10.08 16.61
C LEU A 293 -8.13 9.97 18.11
N ALA A 294 -7.32 10.57 18.97
CA ALA A 294 -7.48 10.50 20.43
C ALA A 294 -8.78 11.15 20.95
N ASP A 295 -9.40 12.02 20.16
CA ASP A 295 -10.69 12.67 20.40
C ASP A 295 -11.87 11.91 19.77
N ASP A 296 -11.67 10.63 19.44
CA ASP A 296 -12.61 9.76 18.74
C ASP A 296 -12.99 10.23 17.32
N GLN A 297 -12.31 11.24 16.78
CA GLN A 297 -12.54 11.68 15.41
C GLN A 297 -11.99 10.65 14.41
N LYS A 298 -12.87 10.10 13.57
CA LYS A 298 -12.46 9.28 12.42
C LYS A 298 -11.88 10.17 11.33
N THR A 299 -10.74 9.77 10.81
CA THR A 299 -10.00 10.44 9.75
C THR A 299 -9.46 9.42 8.75
N ILE A 300 -9.01 9.90 7.58
CA ILE A 300 -8.41 9.06 6.55
C ILE A 300 -7.00 9.54 6.25
N ASP A 301 -6.09 8.58 6.27
CA ASP A 301 -4.76 8.67 5.73
C ASP A 301 -4.82 8.31 4.26
N LEU A 302 -4.53 9.26 3.39
CA LEU A 302 -4.48 9.06 1.96
C LEU A 302 -3.18 9.66 1.47
N TYR A 303 -2.26 8.81 1.03
CA TYR A 303 -0.99 9.27 0.51
C TYR A 303 -0.37 8.30 -0.48
N TYR A 304 0.64 8.77 -1.19
CA TYR A 304 1.51 7.94 -2.02
C TYR A 304 2.98 8.26 -1.74
N THR A 305 3.86 7.28 -1.86
CA THR A 305 5.30 7.48 -1.62
C THR A 305 6.11 6.32 -2.16
N PRO A 306 7.37 6.54 -2.59
CA PRO A 306 8.35 5.47 -2.57
C PRO A 306 8.42 4.93 -1.15
N ALA A 307 8.34 3.62 -1.00
CA ALA A 307 8.22 2.96 0.29
C ALA A 307 9.27 1.86 0.41
N LEU A 308 10.00 1.87 1.51
CA LEU A 308 10.86 0.76 1.91
C LEU A 308 10.01 -0.32 2.56
N LEU A 309 9.93 -1.47 1.89
CA LEU A 309 9.19 -2.66 2.31
C LEU A 309 10.17 -3.80 2.65
N PRO A 310 9.86 -4.66 3.64
CA PRO A 310 10.65 -5.87 3.90
C PRO A 310 10.86 -6.70 2.63
N ALA A 311 12.06 -7.24 2.39
CA ALA A 311 12.33 -8.03 1.18
C ALA A 311 11.39 -9.26 1.02
N ASN A 312 10.89 -9.82 2.12
CA ASN A 312 9.94 -10.94 2.13
C ASN A 312 8.45 -10.53 1.97
N HIS A 313 8.13 -9.23 2.01
CA HIS A 313 6.76 -8.72 1.89
C HIS A 313 6.15 -9.04 0.52
N ASP A 314 4.82 -9.19 0.45
CA ASP A 314 4.14 -9.59 -0.79
C ASP A 314 4.34 -8.58 -1.93
N PHE A 315 4.20 -7.28 -1.65
CA PHE A 315 4.53 -6.22 -2.63
C PHE A 315 5.99 -6.20 -3.08
N SER A 316 6.93 -6.72 -2.27
CA SER A 316 8.34 -6.78 -2.68
C SER A 316 8.55 -7.75 -3.85
N LYS A 317 7.66 -8.73 -4.01
CA LYS A 317 7.68 -9.76 -5.06
C LYS A 317 6.95 -9.34 -6.34
N ILE A 318 6.26 -8.21 -6.36
CA ILE A 318 5.45 -7.76 -7.51
C ILE A 318 6.33 -6.99 -8.48
N GLU A 319 6.76 -7.65 -9.55
CA GLU A 319 7.72 -7.11 -10.51
C GLU A 319 7.09 -6.74 -11.86
N GLY A 320 7.87 -6.04 -12.68
CA GLY A 320 7.47 -5.60 -14.01
C GLY A 320 6.40 -4.52 -13.96
N GLU A 321 5.47 -4.56 -14.92
CA GLU A 321 4.37 -3.59 -15.05
C GLU A 321 3.09 -4.00 -14.29
N SER A 322 3.17 -5.04 -13.47
CA SER A 322 2.02 -5.56 -12.72
C SER A 322 1.59 -4.56 -11.64
N ASN A 323 0.28 -4.39 -11.50
CA ASN A 323 -0.32 -3.72 -10.35
C ASN A 323 -0.67 -4.75 -9.28
N ALA A 324 -0.75 -4.28 -8.04
CA ALA A 324 -1.23 -5.06 -6.92
C ALA A 324 -2.01 -4.18 -5.95
N LEU A 325 -3.08 -4.74 -5.38
CA LEU A 325 -3.91 -4.10 -4.37
C LEU A 325 -4.07 -5.06 -3.19
N LEU A 326 -3.73 -4.58 -2.00
CA LEU A 326 -3.98 -5.25 -0.74
C LEU A 326 -5.12 -4.53 -0.01
N ILE A 327 -6.16 -5.27 0.32
CA ILE A 327 -7.26 -4.82 1.17
C ILE A 327 -7.16 -5.57 2.48
N SER A 328 -7.12 -4.85 3.60
CA SER A 328 -7.23 -5.43 4.94
C SER A 328 -8.56 -5.04 5.56
N SER A 329 -9.24 -6.02 6.13
CA SER A 329 -10.49 -5.84 6.85
C SER A 329 -10.51 -6.59 8.18
N ASP A 330 -11.53 -6.32 9.00
CA ASP A 330 -11.66 -6.88 10.34
C ASP A 330 -11.85 -8.40 10.35
N PHE A 331 -12.65 -8.94 9.43
CA PHE A 331 -13.02 -10.37 9.44
C PHE A 331 -12.24 -11.19 8.40
N THR A 332 -12.17 -10.73 7.16
CA THR A 332 -11.51 -11.43 6.05
C THR A 332 -9.99 -11.31 6.12
N GLY A 333 -9.51 -10.21 6.69
CA GLY A 333 -8.10 -9.95 6.75
C GLY A 333 -7.48 -9.41 5.49
N SER A 334 -6.19 -9.69 5.31
CA SER A 334 -5.42 -9.15 4.19
C SER A 334 -5.61 -10.00 2.94
N THR A 335 -6.30 -9.44 1.95
CA THR A 335 -6.50 -10.02 0.62
C THR A 335 -5.66 -9.26 -0.41
N LEU A 336 -4.88 -9.99 -1.21
CA LEU A 336 -4.05 -9.42 -2.27
C LEU A 336 -4.59 -9.78 -3.65
N CYS A 337 -4.88 -8.77 -4.46
CA CYS A 337 -5.21 -8.91 -5.88
C CYS A 337 -4.02 -8.44 -6.71
N ILE A 338 -3.60 -9.22 -7.71
CA ILE A 338 -2.47 -8.90 -8.60
C ILE A 338 -2.95 -9.05 -10.03
N GLY A 339 -2.60 -8.11 -10.90
CA GLY A 339 -2.94 -8.20 -12.31
C GLY A 339 -2.47 -7.00 -13.13
N PRO A 340 -2.79 -6.98 -14.43
CA PRO A 340 -2.48 -5.85 -15.29
C PRO A 340 -3.30 -4.63 -14.89
N GLY A 341 -2.61 -3.56 -14.50
CA GLY A 341 -3.22 -2.32 -14.01
C GLY A 341 -3.54 -1.26 -15.06
N ALA A 342 -3.13 -1.50 -16.30
CA ALA A 342 -3.27 -0.61 -17.44
C ALA A 342 -3.25 -1.43 -18.74
N GLY A 343 -3.44 -0.75 -19.88
CA GLY A 343 -3.42 -1.33 -21.21
C GLY A 343 -4.79 -1.38 -21.87
N ALA A 344 -4.80 -1.39 -23.21
CA ALA A 344 -6.03 -1.33 -24.01
C ALA A 344 -7.03 -2.44 -23.62
N TYR A 345 -6.58 -3.69 -23.67
CA TYR A 345 -7.44 -4.86 -23.44
C TYR A 345 -7.83 -5.08 -21.97
N PRO A 346 -6.92 -4.94 -20.97
CA PRO A 346 -7.31 -5.04 -19.57
C PRO A 346 -8.36 -4.00 -19.16
N THR A 347 -8.17 -2.73 -19.56
CA THR A 347 -9.12 -1.66 -19.25
C THR A 347 -10.43 -1.81 -20.02
N ALA A 348 -10.38 -2.22 -21.31
CA ALA A 348 -11.58 -2.56 -22.08
C ALA A 348 -12.38 -3.70 -21.44
N ASN A 349 -11.70 -4.72 -20.92
CA ASN A 349 -12.37 -5.83 -20.25
C ASN A 349 -13.10 -5.39 -18.98
N ALA A 350 -12.55 -4.46 -18.19
CA ALA A 350 -13.26 -3.89 -17.04
C ALA A 350 -14.52 -3.12 -17.46
N ILE A 351 -14.47 -2.35 -18.54
CA ILE A 351 -15.64 -1.66 -19.12
C ILE A 351 -16.70 -2.67 -19.57
N LEU A 352 -16.30 -3.71 -20.31
CA LEU A 352 -17.23 -4.74 -20.80
C LEU A 352 -17.78 -5.60 -19.66
N SER A 353 -17.00 -5.81 -18.59
CA SER A 353 -17.47 -6.46 -17.37
C SER A 353 -18.55 -5.62 -16.68
N ASP A 354 -18.37 -4.30 -16.58
CA ASP A 354 -19.40 -3.39 -16.08
C ASP A 354 -20.65 -3.41 -16.97
N LEU A 355 -20.46 -3.42 -18.29
CA LEU A 355 -21.56 -3.52 -19.25
C LEU A 355 -22.34 -4.83 -19.08
N ALA A 356 -21.65 -5.96 -18.91
CA ALA A 356 -22.29 -7.26 -18.72
C ALA A 356 -23.17 -7.32 -17.46
N VAL A 357 -22.71 -6.72 -16.35
CA VAL A 357 -23.51 -6.60 -15.12
C VAL A 357 -24.77 -5.78 -15.38
N LEU A 358 -24.61 -4.60 -15.99
CA LEU A 358 -25.73 -3.70 -16.27
C LEU A 358 -26.76 -4.31 -17.24
N LEU A 359 -26.30 -5.05 -18.25
CA LEU A 359 -27.18 -5.75 -19.19
C LEU A 359 -28.00 -6.85 -18.50
N ARG A 360 -27.39 -7.63 -17.60
CA ARG A 360 -28.13 -8.65 -16.83
C ARG A 360 -29.16 -8.03 -15.89
N GLU A 361 -28.87 -6.87 -15.32
CA GLU A 361 -29.85 -6.11 -14.54
C GLU A 361 -31.01 -5.62 -15.40
N ILE A 362 -30.73 -5.09 -16.59
CA ILE A 362 -31.75 -4.64 -17.54
C ILE A 362 -32.65 -5.79 -18.01
N GLU A 363 -32.07 -6.98 -18.21
CA GLU A 363 -32.79 -8.19 -18.60
C GLU A 363 -33.74 -8.65 -17.49
N THR A 364 -33.27 -8.65 -16.24
CA THR A 364 -34.03 -9.16 -15.08
C THR A 364 -35.05 -8.15 -14.53
N HIS A 365 -34.79 -6.84 -14.65
CA HIS A 365 -35.63 -5.79 -14.07
C HIS A 365 -36.49 -5.13 -15.14
N THR A 366 -37.79 -5.45 -15.12
CA THR A 366 -38.68 -5.14 -16.24
C THR A 366 -39.07 -3.67 -16.38
N GLU A 367 -39.20 -2.90 -15.30
CA GLU A 367 -39.76 -1.53 -15.40
C GLU A 367 -39.03 -0.47 -14.55
N ASN A 368 -38.47 -0.84 -13.40
CA ASN A 368 -37.73 0.08 -12.54
C ASN A 368 -36.25 -0.34 -12.41
N LEU A 369 -35.35 0.41 -13.07
CA LEU A 369 -33.91 0.39 -12.78
C LEU A 369 -33.58 1.02 -11.40
N GLU A 370 -34.57 1.21 -10.53
CA GLU A 370 -34.44 1.81 -9.20
C GLU A 370 -33.56 1.00 -8.24
N SER A 371 -33.13 -0.20 -8.62
CA SER A 371 -32.21 -1.02 -7.83
C SER A 371 -31.17 -1.72 -8.72
N CYS A 372 -30.39 -0.95 -9.48
CA CYS A 372 -29.15 -1.47 -10.07
C CYS A 372 -28.15 -1.81 -8.95
N SER A 373 -27.60 -3.02 -8.89
CA SER A 373 -26.53 -3.40 -7.94
C SER A 373 -25.22 -2.64 -8.17
N GLY A 374 -25.12 -1.88 -9.27
CA GLY A 374 -24.11 -0.84 -9.46
C GLY A 374 -24.15 0.29 -8.41
N LEU A 375 -25.21 0.37 -7.59
CA LEU A 375 -25.35 1.29 -6.47
C LEU A 375 -24.17 1.18 -5.52
N ILE A 376 -23.38 2.25 -5.46
CA ILE A 376 -22.53 2.51 -4.31
C ILE A 376 -23.48 2.70 -3.15
N GLN A 377 -23.60 1.69 -2.29
CA GLN A 377 -24.15 1.92 -0.96
C GLN A 377 -23.31 3.06 -0.38
N LYS A 378 -23.98 4.14 0.00
CA LYS A 378 -23.34 5.28 0.64
C LYS A 378 -22.48 4.69 1.78
N GLY A 379 -21.16 4.83 1.68
CA GLY A 379 -20.29 4.63 2.84
C GLY A 379 -20.80 5.48 4.00
N SER A 380 -20.34 5.23 5.22
CA SER A 380 -20.80 5.88 6.46
C SER A 380 -21.42 7.27 6.25
N SER A 381 -22.61 7.50 6.82
CA SER A 381 -23.36 8.76 6.68
C SER A 381 -22.56 10.02 7.03
N GLU A 382 -21.50 9.85 7.83
CA GLU A 382 -20.55 10.88 8.21
C GLU A 382 -19.41 11.00 7.18
N ALA A 383 -19.22 12.22 6.66
CA ALA A 383 -18.06 12.53 5.84
C ALA A 383 -16.80 12.48 6.69
N ILE A 384 -15.82 11.70 6.25
CA ILE A 384 -14.52 11.58 6.93
C ILE A 384 -13.52 12.55 6.28
N LEU A 385 -12.80 13.31 7.11
CA LEU A 385 -11.84 14.31 6.64
C LEU A 385 -10.48 13.67 6.30
N PRO A 386 -9.82 14.13 5.22
CA PRO A 386 -8.41 13.80 4.97
C PRO A 386 -7.52 14.43 6.04
N ARG A 387 -6.46 13.72 6.41
CA ARG A 387 -5.28 14.31 7.06
C ARG A 387 -4.22 14.62 6.01
N LYS A 388 -3.39 15.63 6.25
CA LYS A 388 -2.28 15.97 5.32
C LYS A 388 -1.15 14.95 5.45
N PHE A 389 -0.44 14.65 4.36
CA PHE A 389 0.72 13.74 4.38
C PHE A 389 1.69 14.01 5.55
N GLU A 390 1.98 15.29 5.77
CA GLU A 390 2.86 15.79 6.84
C GLU A 390 2.42 15.36 8.26
N GLU A 391 1.12 15.18 8.47
CA GLU A 391 0.48 14.84 9.75
C GLU A 391 0.29 13.32 9.92
N VAL A 392 0.35 12.58 8.82
CA VAL A 392 -0.10 11.19 8.70
C VAL A 392 1.04 10.20 8.87
N VAL A 393 2.20 10.50 8.29
CA VAL A 393 3.29 9.53 8.23
C VAL A 393 4.14 9.63 9.50
N PHE A 394 3.98 8.63 10.37
CA PHE A 394 4.87 8.37 11.49
C PHE A 394 5.64 7.08 11.24
N SER A 395 6.91 7.21 10.83
CA SER A 395 7.72 6.06 10.44
C SER A 395 9.21 6.27 10.64
N ALA A 396 9.99 5.21 10.46
CA ALA A 396 11.42 5.29 10.22
C ALA A 396 11.66 5.79 8.78
N TYR A 397 12.84 6.35 8.54
CA TYR A 397 13.19 6.92 7.23
C TYR A 397 14.58 6.52 6.78
N TYR A 398 14.73 6.36 5.47
CA TYR A 398 16.00 6.37 4.77
C TYR A 398 16.19 7.78 4.19
N VAL A 399 17.36 8.37 4.42
CA VAL A 399 17.70 9.68 3.87
C VAL A 399 19.06 9.60 3.18
N ARG A 400 19.10 9.83 1.86
CA ARG A 400 20.36 9.96 1.12
C ARG A 400 20.75 11.42 1.00
N PHE A 401 22.04 11.69 1.26
CA PHE A 401 22.70 12.95 1.00
C PHE A 401 23.79 12.78 -0.05
N LEU A 402 23.99 13.80 -0.88
CA LEU A 402 25.21 14.02 -1.64
C LEU A 402 25.70 15.42 -1.27
N VAL A 403 26.87 15.48 -0.62
CA VAL A 403 27.49 16.74 -0.17
C VAL A 403 28.86 16.89 -0.80
N LYS A 404 29.45 18.08 -0.71
CA LYS A 404 30.89 18.26 -0.97
C LYS A 404 31.73 17.42 -0.01
N ASN A 405 32.87 16.94 -0.46
CA ASN A 405 33.77 16.09 0.32
C ASN A 405 34.63 16.95 1.25
N GLU A 406 33.99 17.51 2.28
CA GLU A 406 34.64 18.36 3.29
C GLU A 406 34.47 17.79 4.69
N THR A 407 35.49 18.00 5.54
CA THR A 407 35.48 17.48 6.91
C THR A 407 34.38 18.13 7.76
N GLY A 408 33.65 17.32 8.53
CA GLY A 408 32.68 17.78 9.52
C GLY A 408 31.25 17.95 9.03
N LEU A 409 30.97 17.82 7.72
CA LEU A 409 29.61 17.99 7.18
C LEU A 409 28.61 16.95 7.70
N VAL A 410 29.02 15.68 7.77
CA VAL A 410 28.16 14.62 8.35
C VAL A 410 27.79 14.96 9.79
N GLY A 411 28.74 15.45 10.60
CA GLY A 411 28.48 15.88 11.97
C GLY A 411 27.53 17.08 12.08
N LYS A 412 27.64 18.06 11.17
CA LYS A 412 26.68 19.17 11.09
C LYS A 412 25.27 18.67 10.77
N ILE A 413 25.13 17.77 9.79
CA ILE A 413 23.85 17.21 9.37
C ILE A 413 23.21 16.38 10.49
N THR A 414 23.96 15.48 11.13
CA THR A 414 23.42 14.65 12.22
C THR A 414 23.02 15.49 13.43
N LYS A 415 23.75 16.57 13.73
CA LYS A 415 23.38 17.54 14.77
C LYS A 415 22.01 18.17 14.49
N LYS A 416 21.68 18.50 13.24
CA LYS A 416 20.37 19.08 12.87
C LYS A 416 19.19 18.14 13.11
N PHE A 417 19.37 16.83 12.90
CA PHE A 417 18.37 15.84 13.29
C PHE A 417 18.19 15.79 14.81
N GLY A 418 19.30 15.83 15.57
CA GLY A 418 19.27 15.91 17.03
C GLY A 418 18.56 17.16 17.57
N GLU A 419 18.81 18.34 16.96
CA GLU A 419 18.13 19.61 17.30
C GLU A 419 16.60 19.55 17.06
N ASN A 420 16.13 18.63 16.21
CA ASN A 420 14.71 18.38 15.96
C ASN A 420 14.16 17.15 16.72
N ASN A 421 14.91 16.61 17.69
CA ASN A 421 14.57 15.40 18.47
C ASN A 421 14.35 14.14 17.61
N ILE A 422 15.06 14.03 16.49
CA ILE A 422 14.98 12.86 15.61
C ILE A 422 16.19 11.97 15.90
N HIS A 423 15.91 10.76 16.36
CA HIS A 423 16.96 9.77 16.60
C HIS A 423 17.48 9.19 15.28
N ILE A 424 18.79 9.14 15.14
CA ILE A 424 19.47 8.47 14.04
C ILE A 424 19.74 7.03 14.48
N ARG A 425 19.35 6.08 13.64
CA ARG A 425 19.60 4.65 13.84
C ARG A 425 20.97 4.26 13.32
N GLU A 426 21.26 4.56 12.05
CA GLU A 426 22.55 4.28 11.42
C GLU A 426 23.03 5.45 10.55
N VAL A 427 24.36 5.58 10.46
CA VAL A 427 25.04 6.43 9.49
C VAL A 427 25.86 5.49 8.60
N LEU A 428 25.57 5.50 7.30
CA LEU A 428 26.21 4.63 6.32
C LEU A 428 26.92 5.49 5.28
N GLN A 429 28.25 5.47 5.32
CA GLN A 429 29.10 6.03 4.28
C GLN A 429 29.69 4.87 3.50
N LEU A 430 29.22 4.68 2.28
CA LEU A 430 29.56 3.54 1.44
C LEU A 430 30.55 3.97 0.37
N ASP A 431 31.19 3.00 -0.30
CA ASP A 431 31.96 3.28 -1.51
C ASP A 431 31.02 3.52 -2.69
N HIS A 432 31.42 4.43 -3.59
CA HIS A 432 30.63 4.79 -4.76
C HIS A 432 31.51 4.87 -5.99
N THR A 433 30.91 4.56 -7.13
CA THR A 433 31.59 4.72 -8.43
C THR A 433 31.32 6.10 -9.02
N ALA A 434 32.18 6.53 -9.95
CA ALA A 434 31.98 7.74 -10.74
C ALA A 434 30.57 7.77 -11.38
N ASN A 435 30.16 6.65 -11.98
CA ASN A 435 28.85 6.51 -12.63
C ASN A 435 27.68 6.67 -11.65
N GLU A 436 27.82 6.22 -10.40
CA GLU A 436 26.77 6.37 -9.38
C GLU A 436 26.60 7.83 -8.97
N ILE A 437 27.70 8.56 -8.84
CA ILE A 437 27.67 9.99 -8.55
C ILE A 437 27.04 10.76 -9.74
N ASP A 438 27.43 10.44 -10.98
CA ASP A 438 26.82 11.01 -12.18
C ASP A 438 25.31 10.75 -12.24
N GLU A 439 24.86 9.55 -11.87
CA GLU A 439 23.44 9.23 -11.76
C GLU A 439 22.74 10.02 -10.64
N MET A 440 23.38 10.22 -9.49
CA MET A 440 22.81 11.00 -8.39
C MET A 440 22.60 12.47 -8.75
N ILE A 441 23.52 13.07 -9.52
CA ILE A 441 23.46 14.47 -9.99
C ILE A 441 22.62 14.58 -11.28
N TRP A 442 22.14 13.47 -11.83
CA TRP A 442 21.35 13.49 -13.05
C TRP A 442 20.06 14.30 -12.85
N GLY A 443 19.94 15.38 -13.62
CA GLY A 443 18.83 16.34 -13.54
C GLY A 443 19.20 17.66 -12.85
N ASP A 444 20.34 17.73 -12.18
CA ASP A 444 20.85 18.93 -11.51
C ASP A 444 21.89 19.69 -12.37
N GLU A 445 22.02 21.00 -12.12
CA GLU A 445 22.85 21.93 -12.92
C GLU A 445 24.36 21.80 -12.64
N ASN A 446 24.77 21.08 -11.58
CA ASN A 446 26.15 20.96 -11.11
C ASN A 446 27.01 19.94 -11.89
N LYS A 447 26.87 19.88 -13.21
CA LYS A 447 27.69 19.00 -14.08
C LYS A 447 29.01 19.70 -14.42
N GLY A 448 30.09 19.44 -13.68
CA GLY A 448 31.40 19.94 -14.09
C GLY A 448 32.59 19.76 -13.14
N GLU A 449 32.38 19.41 -11.87
CA GLU A 449 33.50 19.20 -10.93
C GLU A 449 33.99 17.74 -10.92
N SER A 450 35.21 17.53 -10.40
CA SER A 450 35.76 16.20 -10.18
C SER A 450 34.85 15.39 -9.24
N LEU A 451 34.48 14.18 -9.63
CA LEU A 451 33.59 13.30 -8.85
C LEU A 451 34.15 12.94 -7.46
N TRP A 452 35.47 13.05 -7.28
CA TRP A 452 36.15 12.88 -5.99
C TRP A 452 35.85 14.01 -4.98
N ASN A 453 35.26 15.11 -5.44
CA ASN A 453 34.86 16.25 -4.60
C ASN A 453 33.50 16.02 -3.93
N TYR A 454 32.85 14.88 -4.16
CA TYR A 454 31.54 14.60 -3.59
C TYR A 454 31.58 13.43 -2.61
N LEU A 455 30.77 13.55 -1.56
CA LEU A 455 30.62 12.56 -0.51
C LEU A 455 29.14 12.17 -0.36
N PRO A 456 28.74 11.08 -1.03
CA PRO A 456 27.45 10.44 -0.78
C PRO A 456 27.44 9.64 0.54
N PHE A 457 26.37 9.80 1.31
CA PHE A 457 26.11 8.99 2.50
C PHE A 457 24.61 8.87 2.77
N VAL A 458 24.25 7.89 3.60
CA VAL A 458 22.87 7.56 3.96
C VAL A 458 22.71 7.62 5.48
N LEU A 459 21.57 8.14 5.92
CA LEU A 459 21.10 8.01 7.29
C LEU A 459 19.86 7.11 7.32
N THR A 460 19.79 6.22 8.31
CA THR A 460 18.52 5.64 8.73
C THR A 460 18.07 6.34 10.01
N LEU A 461 16.82 6.79 10.03
CA LEU A 461 16.21 7.50 11.14
C LEU A 461 15.22 6.58 11.86
N GLU A 462 15.13 6.69 13.18
CA GLU A 462 14.06 6.08 13.98
C GLU A 462 12.70 6.72 13.67
N ARG A 463 11.64 6.18 14.30
CA ARG A 463 10.28 6.64 14.03
C ARG A 463 10.07 8.11 14.41
N ALA A 464 9.68 8.92 13.44
CA ALA A 464 9.37 10.34 13.61
C ALA A 464 8.21 10.76 12.68
N LYS A 465 7.57 11.92 12.95
CA LYS A 465 6.56 12.47 12.03
C LYS A 465 7.26 13.03 10.80
N VAL A 466 6.70 12.80 9.62
CA VAL A 466 7.34 13.24 8.36
C VAL A 466 7.49 14.77 8.32
N LYS A 467 6.56 15.52 8.92
CA LYS A 467 6.68 16.98 9.09
C LYS A 467 7.96 17.40 9.82
N GLU A 468 8.33 16.68 10.88
CA GLU A 468 9.52 17.00 11.68
C GLU A 468 10.79 16.70 10.88
N VAL A 469 10.79 15.59 10.14
CA VAL A 469 11.89 15.20 9.26
C VAL A 469 12.04 16.18 8.11
N GLN A 470 10.95 16.56 7.44
CA GLN A 470 10.94 17.57 6.38
C GLN A 470 11.41 18.92 6.88
N LYS A 471 10.99 19.35 8.08
CA LYS A 471 11.50 20.57 8.72
C LYS A 471 13.01 20.50 8.96
N ALA A 472 13.51 19.38 9.50
CA ALA A 472 14.95 19.19 9.69
C ALA A 472 15.71 19.25 8.36
N LEU A 473 15.18 18.60 7.32
CA LEU A 473 15.76 18.62 5.97
C LEU A 473 15.73 20.02 5.33
N GLN A 474 14.67 20.79 5.55
CA GLN A 474 14.56 22.16 5.07
C GLN A 474 15.61 23.06 5.75
N ASN A 475 15.77 22.96 7.07
CA ASN A 475 16.81 23.70 7.79
C ASN A 475 18.22 23.33 7.27
N ILE A 476 18.46 22.04 7.01
CA ILE A 476 19.73 21.58 6.42
C ILE A 476 19.91 22.19 5.02
N GLN A 477 18.87 22.22 4.18
CA GLN A 477 18.93 22.81 2.84
C GLN A 477 19.21 24.33 2.86
N GLU A 478 18.62 25.05 3.80
CA GLU A 478 18.79 26.50 3.93
C GLU A 478 20.18 26.86 4.48
N GLU A 479 20.67 26.14 5.49
CA GLU A 479 21.95 26.43 6.14
C GLU A 479 23.18 25.86 5.41
N MET A 480 23.00 24.79 4.62
CA MET A 480 24.09 24.08 3.93
C MET A 480 23.93 24.10 2.41
N LYS A 481 23.37 25.20 1.88
CA LYS A 481 23.04 25.34 0.46
C LYS A 481 24.27 25.20 -0.45
N ASP A 482 25.44 25.65 0.00
CA ASP A 482 26.67 25.61 -0.77
C ASP A 482 27.38 24.25 -0.68
N GLU A 483 27.09 23.46 0.36
CA GLU A 483 27.69 22.13 0.58
C GLU A 483 26.82 20.98 0.08
N LEU A 484 25.50 21.15 -0.02
CA LEU A 484 24.60 20.16 -0.60
C LEU A 484 24.68 20.19 -2.13
N VAL A 485 24.99 19.03 -2.73
CA VAL A 485 25.08 18.88 -4.18
C VAL A 485 23.69 18.62 -4.78
N ILE A 486 22.85 17.88 -4.05
CA ILE A 486 21.47 17.56 -4.43
C ILE A 486 20.54 17.79 -3.25
N LYS A 487 19.24 17.92 -3.54
CA LYS A 487 18.21 17.84 -2.50
C LYS A 487 18.23 16.46 -1.83
N PRO A 488 18.26 16.37 -0.48
CA PRO A 488 18.20 15.11 0.23
C PRO A 488 17.00 14.25 -0.19
N VAL A 489 17.25 12.96 -0.45
CA VAL A 489 16.22 12.01 -0.87
C VAL A 489 15.67 11.30 0.35
N LEU A 490 14.37 11.47 0.59
CA LEU A 490 13.65 10.91 1.73
C LEU A 490 12.77 9.74 1.28
N ILE A 491 12.96 8.56 1.87
CA ILE A 491 12.13 7.39 1.63
C ILE A 491 11.62 6.83 2.97
N PRO A 492 10.31 6.90 3.26
CA PRO A 492 9.76 6.30 4.47
C PRO A 492 9.77 4.77 4.41
N PHE A 493 9.98 4.15 5.57
CA PHE A 493 9.62 2.76 5.78
C PHE A 493 8.09 2.70 5.86
N VAL A 494 7.43 1.81 5.15
CA VAL A 494 5.95 1.74 5.22
C VAL A 494 5.53 0.38 5.76
N GLU A 495 4.76 0.42 6.83
CA GLU A 495 4.21 -0.77 7.47
C GLU A 495 2.85 -1.11 6.84
N ILE A 496 2.84 -2.20 6.09
CA ILE A 496 1.67 -2.79 5.43
C ILE A 496 1.60 -4.25 5.91
N PRO A 497 0.42 -4.75 6.28
CA PRO A 497 0.24 -6.16 6.61
C PRO A 497 0.46 -7.01 5.36
N SER A 498 1.04 -8.20 5.55
CA SER A 498 1.14 -9.23 4.51
C SER A 498 -0.06 -10.18 4.57
N VAL A 499 -0.34 -10.86 3.46
CA VAL A 499 -1.45 -11.84 3.36
C VAL A 499 -1.28 -12.96 4.39
N ASN A 500 -0.05 -13.49 4.49
CA ASN A 500 0.28 -14.56 5.42
C ASN A 500 0.69 -14.05 6.82
N GLY A 501 0.72 -12.73 7.03
CA GLY A 501 0.96 -12.11 8.34
C GLY A 501 -0.27 -12.14 9.25
N TRP A 502 -1.34 -12.81 8.83
CA TRP A 502 -2.59 -12.93 9.54
C TRP A 502 -2.51 -13.92 10.71
N GLN A 503 -1.85 -13.48 11.78
CA GLN A 503 -2.31 -13.79 13.13
C GLN A 503 -2.65 -12.46 13.79
N LYS A 504 -3.95 -12.23 14.02
CA LYS A 504 -4.53 -11.11 14.77
C LYS A 504 -3.49 -10.17 15.40
N ARG A 505 -3.09 -9.12 14.67
CA ARG A 505 -2.81 -7.84 15.35
C ARG A 505 -4.15 -7.28 15.79
N GLY A 506 -4.74 -7.90 16.81
CA GLY A 506 -5.68 -7.19 17.65
C GLY A 506 -4.94 -5.97 18.19
N ASN A 507 -5.68 -4.90 18.47
CA ASN A 507 -5.22 -3.87 19.40
C ASN A 507 -4.40 -4.52 20.52
N LEU A 508 -3.37 -3.84 21.02
CA LEU A 508 -2.63 -4.30 22.20
C LEU A 508 -3.61 -4.70 23.34
N ASP A 509 -4.75 -4.03 23.41
CA ASP A 509 -5.88 -4.32 24.30
C ASP A 509 -6.54 -5.69 24.06
N ASN A 510 -6.66 -6.15 22.82
CA ASN A 510 -7.17 -7.48 22.49
C ASN A 510 -6.14 -8.58 22.79
N LEU A 511 -4.84 -8.28 22.74
CA LEU A 511 -3.79 -9.23 23.14
C LEU A 511 -3.81 -9.41 24.65
N ILE A 512 -4.05 -8.34 25.41
CA ILE A 512 -4.27 -8.36 26.86
C ILE A 512 -5.55 -9.13 27.19
N ASP A 513 -6.66 -8.86 26.50
CA ASP A 513 -7.95 -9.53 26.76
C ASP A 513 -7.93 -11.01 26.37
N TRP A 514 -7.19 -11.37 25.32
CA TRP A 514 -6.93 -12.77 24.95
C TRP A 514 -6.00 -13.46 25.96
N SER A 515 -4.95 -12.78 26.44
CA SER A 515 -4.06 -13.29 27.48
C SER A 515 -4.81 -13.52 28.80
N ILE A 516 -5.73 -12.63 29.17
CA ILE A 516 -6.60 -12.78 30.35
C ILE A 516 -7.57 -13.95 30.19
N LYS A 517 -8.16 -14.15 28.99
CA LYS A 517 -9.04 -15.30 28.72
C LYS A 517 -8.26 -16.63 28.70
N ALA A 518 -7.07 -16.66 28.11
CA ALA A 518 -6.18 -17.81 28.12
C ALA A 518 -5.73 -18.17 29.55
N ALA A 519 -5.32 -17.18 30.35
CA ALA A 519 -4.95 -17.35 31.75
C ALA A 519 -6.13 -17.86 32.61
N ASN A 520 -7.36 -17.41 32.33
CA ASN A 520 -8.55 -17.91 33.03
C ASN A 520 -8.94 -19.35 32.64
N ASN A 521 -8.70 -19.75 31.38
CA ASN A 521 -8.96 -21.11 30.91
C ASN A 521 -7.88 -22.12 31.32
N LEU A 522 -6.68 -21.65 31.69
CA LEU A 522 -5.55 -22.47 32.16
C LEU A 522 -5.51 -22.62 33.69
N LYS A 523 -6.57 -22.21 34.41
CA LYS A 523 -6.71 -22.43 35.86
C LYS A 523 -6.63 -23.93 36.19
N GLY A 524 -5.47 -24.37 36.69
CA GLY A 524 -5.23 -25.74 37.16
C GLY A 524 -3.94 -26.38 36.66
N LEU A 525 -3.27 -25.81 35.67
CA LEU A 525 -1.96 -26.30 35.20
C LEU A 525 -0.81 -25.63 35.98
N LYS A 526 0.23 -26.40 36.32
CA LYS A 526 1.42 -25.99 37.12
C LYS A 526 2.37 -25.00 36.41
N TYR A 527 1.91 -24.29 35.39
CA TYR A 527 2.74 -23.43 34.55
C TYR A 527 2.28 -21.98 34.62
N SER A 528 3.23 -21.04 34.78
CA SER A 528 2.99 -19.60 34.77
C SER A 528 3.51 -19.00 33.46
N VAL A 529 2.65 -18.28 32.73
CA VAL A 529 3.02 -17.47 31.56
C VAL A 529 2.79 -16.00 31.91
N ASP A 530 3.86 -15.21 31.94
CA ASP A 530 3.80 -13.75 32.10
C ASP A 530 4.26 -13.09 30.79
N LEU A 531 3.49 -12.13 30.27
CA LEU A 531 3.77 -11.38 29.04
C LEU A 531 3.80 -9.87 29.34
N PHE A 532 4.89 -9.17 28.98
CA PHE A 532 4.96 -7.70 29.09
C PHE A 532 5.63 -7.05 27.86
N PRO A 533 4.98 -6.08 27.20
CA PRO A 533 5.62 -5.20 26.23
C PRO A 533 6.51 -4.13 26.91
N GLU A 534 7.62 -3.76 26.27
CA GLU A 534 8.64 -2.81 26.80
C GLU A 534 8.10 -1.41 27.13
N ARG A 535 6.89 -1.03 26.66
CA ARG A 535 6.20 0.21 27.05
C ARG A 535 6.08 0.40 28.57
N TYR A 536 6.06 -0.68 29.34
CA TYR A 536 5.85 -0.64 30.79
C TYR A 536 7.15 -0.60 31.61
N ILE A 537 8.33 -0.55 30.96
CA ILE A 537 9.65 -0.65 31.61
C ILE A 537 10.51 0.59 31.32
N LYS A 538 9.91 1.79 31.30
CA LYS A 538 10.68 3.03 31.43
C LYS A 538 10.47 3.62 32.83
N GLU A 539 11.57 4.04 33.44
CA GLU A 539 11.58 4.72 34.75
C GLU A 539 10.63 5.91 34.75
N GLY A 540 9.76 5.99 35.78
CA GLY A 540 9.00 7.20 36.10
C GLY A 540 7.54 7.24 35.64
N ASP A 541 7.04 6.22 34.94
CA ASP A 541 5.62 6.18 34.55
C ASP A 541 4.73 5.56 35.64
N LYS A 542 3.51 6.10 35.81
CA LYS A 542 2.48 5.71 36.79
C LYS A 542 1.95 4.26 36.62
N SER A 543 2.59 3.46 35.78
CA SER A 543 2.23 2.07 35.46
C SER A 543 2.38 1.11 36.65
N ILE A 544 3.27 1.39 37.61
CA ILE A 544 3.43 0.57 38.82
C ILE A 544 2.24 0.75 39.78
N GLU A 545 1.71 1.97 39.93
CA GLU A 545 0.53 2.23 40.77
C GLU A 545 -0.75 1.57 40.19
N ILE A 546 -0.86 1.46 38.87
CA ILE A 546 -2.00 0.78 38.20
C ILE A 546 -1.98 -0.72 38.49
N LEU A 547 -0.79 -1.35 38.49
CA LEU A 547 -0.64 -2.78 38.79
C LEU A 547 -1.02 -3.12 40.24
N GLU A 548 -0.80 -2.21 41.19
CA GLU A 548 -1.23 -2.38 42.58
C GLU A 548 -2.73 -2.10 42.78
N GLN A 549 -3.32 -1.19 42.01
CA GLN A 549 -4.75 -0.84 42.08
C GLN A 549 -5.67 -1.92 41.46
N GLU A 550 -5.22 -2.64 40.43
CA GLU A 550 -6.01 -3.66 39.70
C GLU A 550 -6.19 -5.00 40.43
N LYS A 551 -5.66 -5.18 41.65
CA LYS A 551 -5.83 -6.40 42.50
C LYS A 551 -5.59 -7.74 41.79
N ILE A 552 -4.63 -7.83 40.87
CA ILE A 552 -4.20 -9.13 40.33
C ILE A 552 -3.45 -9.89 41.43
N LYS A 553 -4.14 -10.81 42.11
CA LYS A 553 -3.54 -11.71 43.10
C LYS A 553 -2.60 -12.68 42.38
N ILE A 554 -1.30 -12.41 42.47
CA ILE A 554 -0.26 -13.41 42.17
C ILE A 554 -0.42 -14.54 43.19
N SER A 555 -0.89 -15.68 42.73
CA SER A 555 -0.97 -16.92 43.52
C SER A 555 0.45 -17.33 43.93
N GLN A 556 0.79 -17.17 45.21
CA GLN A 556 2.04 -17.64 45.79
C GLN A 556 1.96 -19.16 46.05
N GLU A 557 1.92 -19.96 45.01
CA GLU A 557 2.30 -21.38 45.14
C GLU A 557 3.76 -21.54 44.73
N LYS A 558 4.56 -22.12 45.64
CA LYS A 558 6.01 -22.33 45.49
C LYS A 558 6.31 -23.31 44.34
N VAL A 559 6.35 -22.80 43.11
CA VAL A 559 6.93 -23.51 41.98
C VAL A 559 8.41 -23.11 41.88
N LYS A 560 9.31 -24.09 41.95
CA LYS A 560 10.74 -23.87 41.62
C LYS A 560 10.83 -23.71 40.09
N VAL A 561 10.86 -22.48 39.61
CA VAL A 561 11.03 -22.14 38.18
C VAL A 561 12.46 -21.64 38.00
N ASN A 562 13.20 -22.23 37.06
CA ASN A 562 14.51 -21.74 36.65
C ASN A 562 14.32 -20.80 35.46
N ARG A 563 14.88 -19.59 35.51
CA ARG A 563 14.62 -18.56 34.48
C ARG A 563 15.85 -18.33 33.62
N ILE A 564 15.63 -18.16 32.31
CA ILE A 564 16.70 -17.89 31.34
C ILE A 564 16.38 -16.57 30.65
N PHE A 565 17.23 -15.58 30.87
CA PHE A 565 17.05 -14.25 30.30
C PHE A 565 17.97 -14.07 29.09
N PHE A 566 17.44 -13.57 27.97
CA PHE A 566 18.23 -13.17 26.82
C PHE A 566 18.30 -11.64 26.79
N PHE A 567 19.52 -11.11 26.81
CA PHE A 567 19.74 -9.67 26.71
C PHE A 567 20.63 -9.36 25.52
N ASN A 568 20.37 -8.22 24.89
CA ASN A 568 21.27 -7.68 23.86
C ASN A 568 22.61 -7.29 24.53
N LYS A 569 23.73 -7.43 23.80
CA LYS A 569 25.10 -7.04 24.19
C LYS A 569 25.18 -5.63 24.80
N ASN A 570 24.27 -4.74 24.41
CA ASN A 570 24.29 -3.32 24.80
C ASN A 570 23.57 -3.02 26.13
N VAL A 571 23.02 -4.02 26.82
CA VAL A 571 22.41 -3.84 28.15
C VAL A 571 23.49 -3.93 29.24
N SER A 572 23.52 -2.95 30.14
CA SER A 572 24.48 -2.93 31.23
C SER A 572 24.26 -4.10 32.20
N VAL A 573 25.35 -4.63 32.78
CA VAL A 573 25.27 -5.71 33.78
C VAL A 573 24.46 -5.27 35.01
N ASP A 574 24.46 -3.98 35.33
CA ASP A 574 23.69 -3.44 36.47
C ASP A 574 22.20 -3.44 36.21
N ASP A 575 21.75 -3.11 34.99
CA ASP A 575 20.32 -3.16 34.64
C ASP A 575 19.82 -4.60 34.55
N ILE A 576 20.66 -5.51 34.06
CA ILE A 576 20.39 -6.95 34.10
C ILE A 576 20.26 -7.43 35.55
N ASN A 577 21.19 -7.05 36.43
CA ASN A 577 21.14 -7.41 37.85
C ASN A 577 19.86 -6.88 38.53
N LYS A 578 19.40 -5.67 38.19
CA LYS A 578 18.14 -5.13 38.71
C LYS A 578 16.95 -5.98 38.25
N VAL A 579 16.86 -6.28 36.95
CA VAL A 579 15.80 -7.12 36.39
C VAL A 579 15.80 -8.49 37.06
N VAL A 580 16.96 -9.16 37.10
CA VAL A 580 17.08 -10.49 37.71
C VAL A 580 16.71 -10.44 39.19
N LYS A 581 17.14 -9.44 39.96
CA LYS A 581 16.85 -9.30 41.39
C LYS A 581 15.38 -9.02 41.70
N ILE A 582 14.68 -8.29 40.84
CA ILE A 582 13.22 -8.08 40.92
C ILE A 582 12.50 -9.43 40.75
N HIS A 583 13.01 -10.25 39.84
CA HIS A 583 12.43 -11.55 39.49
C HIS A 583 12.84 -12.68 40.46
N SER A 584 14.03 -12.63 41.07
CA SER A 584 14.61 -13.66 41.92
C SER A 584 14.51 -13.32 43.42
N LYS A 585 13.30 -13.24 43.98
CA LYS A 585 13.14 -13.12 45.44
C LYS A 585 13.47 -14.47 46.11
N GLY A 586 14.72 -14.69 46.54
CA GLY A 586 15.05 -15.90 47.32
C GLY A 586 16.50 -16.38 47.42
N GLY A 587 17.52 -15.55 47.17
CA GLY A 587 18.92 -15.99 47.31
C GLY A 587 19.40 -16.91 46.19
N VAL A 588 19.00 -16.62 44.95
CA VAL A 588 19.38 -17.34 43.72
C VAL A 588 20.77 -16.87 43.27
N SER A 589 21.59 -17.78 42.75
CA SER A 589 22.88 -17.44 42.12
C SER A 589 22.68 -17.22 40.62
N VAL A 590 23.23 -16.14 40.08
CA VAL A 590 23.10 -15.74 38.67
C VAL A 590 24.41 -16.06 37.96
N ARG A 591 24.36 -16.83 36.86
CA ARG A 591 25.56 -17.10 36.04
C ARG A 591 25.47 -16.35 34.72
N TYR A 592 26.47 -15.50 34.49
CA TYR A 592 26.67 -14.77 33.25
C TYR A 592 27.50 -15.62 32.29
N ILE A 593 27.02 -15.80 31.06
CA ILE A 593 27.73 -16.58 30.05
C ILE A 593 28.02 -15.67 28.86
N LYS A 594 29.30 -15.31 28.73
CA LYS A 594 29.82 -14.42 27.68
C LYS A 594 30.58 -15.14 26.56
N ASP A 595 30.87 -16.44 26.70
CA ASP A 595 31.80 -17.17 25.82
C ASP A 595 31.13 -18.21 24.90
N ASN A 596 31.89 -18.57 23.86
CA ASN A 596 31.56 -19.36 22.67
C ASN A 596 30.70 -20.62 22.95
N PHE A 597 29.69 -20.84 22.11
CA PHE A 597 28.57 -21.81 22.22
C PHE A 597 28.94 -23.24 22.67
N GLY A 598 30.14 -23.73 22.33
CA GLY A 598 30.61 -25.07 22.69
C GLY A 598 30.79 -25.31 24.19
N ASP A 599 31.21 -24.29 24.95
CA ASP A 599 31.45 -24.43 26.40
C ASP A 599 30.16 -24.47 27.22
N LEU A 600 29.11 -23.77 26.74
CA LEU A 600 27.78 -23.80 27.32
C LEU A 600 27.15 -25.21 27.23
N ILE A 601 27.26 -25.83 26.06
CA ILE A 601 26.75 -27.19 25.80
C ILE A 601 27.47 -28.21 26.70
N ASN A 602 28.79 -28.12 26.84
CA ASN A 602 29.57 -29.05 27.67
C ASN A 602 29.25 -28.91 29.16
N LYS A 603 28.96 -27.70 29.64
CA LYS A 603 28.53 -27.45 31.03
C LYS A 603 27.10 -27.93 31.29
N LEU A 604 26.16 -27.64 30.37
CA LEU A 604 24.78 -28.10 30.47
C LEU A 604 24.64 -29.63 30.35
N LYS A 605 25.64 -30.35 29.81
CA LYS A 605 25.64 -31.83 29.73
C LYS A 605 25.89 -32.52 31.08
N ARG A 606 26.53 -31.89 32.07
CA ARG A 606 26.87 -32.55 33.34
C ARG A 606 25.62 -32.83 34.22
N PRO A 607 25.53 -33.98 34.92
CA PRO A 607 24.28 -34.40 35.57
C PRO A 607 24.04 -33.83 36.99
N GLU A 608 25.09 -33.35 37.67
CA GLU A 608 25.10 -33.21 39.15
C GLU A 608 25.12 -31.78 39.70
N ASP A 609 25.11 -30.74 38.87
CA ASP A 609 25.00 -29.38 39.41
C ASP A 609 23.55 -29.07 39.79
N ASP A 610 23.30 -28.82 41.08
CA ASP A 610 22.03 -28.33 41.62
C ASP A 610 21.56 -27.09 40.83
N LEU A 611 20.57 -27.29 39.96
CA LEU A 611 19.98 -26.29 39.07
C LEU A 611 19.06 -25.34 39.87
N LEU A 612 19.63 -24.55 40.78
CA LEU A 612 19.02 -23.37 41.41
C LEU A 612 19.61 -22.07 40.81
N THR A 613 19.97 -22.09 39.53
CA THR A 613 20.69 -20.99 38.86
C THR A 613 19.86 -20.42 37.72
N ASP A 614 19.68 -19.10 37.74
CA ASP A 614 19.15 -18.35 36.59
C ASP A 614 20.30 -18.08 35.61
N PHE A 615 20.02 -18.23 34.31
CA PHE A 615 21.00 -18.04 33.25
C PHE A 615 20.75 -16.73 32.50
N VAL A 616 21.82 -15.99 32.20
CA VAL A 616 21.79 -14.84 31.32
C VAL A 616 22.65 -15.12 30.08
N ILE A 617 22.03 -15.07 28.91
CA ILE A 617 22.67 -15.39 27.62
C ILE A 617 22.69 -14.16 26.70
N TYR A 618 23.85 -13.92 26.09
CA TYR A 618 24.07 -12.88 25.08
C TYR A 618 24.22 -13.52 23.69
N PRO A 619 23.16 -13.61 22.87
CA PRO A 619 23.28 -14.22 21.54
C PRO A 619 23.93 -13.26 20.53
N GLU A 620 24.87 -13.76 19.73
CA GLU A 620 25.50 -13.00 18.62
C GLU A 620 24.73 -13.13 17.29
N GLN A 621 23.86 -14.13 17.13
CA GLN A 621 23.09 -14.41 15.89
C GLN A 621 21.73 -15.07 16.19
N ASP A 622 20.69 -14.77 15.39
CA ASP A 622 19.32 -15.28 15.58
C ASP A 622 19.18 -16.81 15.48
N LEU A 623 20.01 -17.45 14.64
CA LEU A 623 20.06 -18.91 14.48
C LEU A 623 20.47 -19.66 15.76
N VAL A 624 21.23 -19.00 16.65
CA VAL A 624 21.75 -19.60 17.90
C VAL A 624 20.65 -19.81 18.93
N ILE A 625 19.58 -19.00 18.91
CA ILE A 625 18.46 -19.08 19.87
C ILE A 625 17.63 -20.35 19.64
N ILE A 626 17.47 -20.76 18.37
CA ILE A 626 16.63 -21.90 17.98
C ILE A 626 17.26 -23.24 18.40
N GLU A 627 18.56 -23.42 18.18
CA GLU A 627 19.26 -24.66 18.60
C GLU A 627 19.38 -24.78 20.13
N LEU A 628 19.55 -23.65 20.83
CA LEU A 628 19.57 -23.60 22.30
C LEU A 628 18.22 -24.01 22.89
N ALA A 629 17.12 -23.51 22.33
CA ALA A 629 15.77 -23.89 22.73
C ALA A 629 15.54 -25.40 22.57
N GLN A 630 15.93 -25.99 21.43
CA GLN A 630 15.80 -27.43 21.16
C GLN A 630 16.63 -28.32 22.10
N LEU A 631 17.85 -27.89 22.48
CA LEU A 631 18.73 -28.68 23.35
C LEU A 631 18.29 -28.62 24.81
N ILE A 632 17.80 -27.45 25.24
CA ILE A 632 17.18 -27.24 26.56
C ILE A 632 15.88 -28.05 26.66
N GLU A 633 15.06 -28.04 25.61
CA GLU A 633 13.80 -28.79 25.49
C GLU A 633 13.99 -30.30 25.67
N ASN A 634 14.98 -30.92 25.02
CA ASN A 634 15.25 -32.36 25.16
C ASN A 634 15.64 -32.79 26.59
N LYS A 635 16.32 -31.94 27.37
CA LYS A 635 16.63 -32.23 28.78
C LYS A 635 15.48 -31.88 29.73
N ILE A 636 14.70 -30.84 29.42
CA ILE A 636 13.60 -30.34 30.26
C ILE A 636 12.39 -31.28 30.24
N ILE A 637 12.04 -31.85 29.06
CA ILE A 637 10.94 -32.83 28.93
C ILE A 637 11.16 -34.04 29.85
N SER A 638 12.42 -34.44 30.07
CA SER A 638 12.75 -35.58 30.95
C SER A 638 12.63 -35.29 32.45
N LYS A 639 12.56 -34.02 32.89
CA LYS A 639 12.63 -33.62 34.31
C LYS A 639 11.50 -32.70 34.81
N GLY A 640 10.57 -32.27 33.95
CA GLY A 640 9.37 -31.52 34.36
C GLY A 640 9.66 -30.11 34.92
N ILE A 641 10.64 -29.41 34.36
CA ILE A 641 11.09 -28.07 34.81
C ILE A 641 10.43 -26.98 33.95
N GLY A 642 9.88 -25.92 34.57
CA GLY A 642 9.35 -24.74 33.86
C GLY A 642 10.45 -23.70 33.56
N TYR A 643 10.35 -23.00 32.43
CA TYR A 643 11.28 -21.93 32.05
C TYR A 643 10.53 -20.71 31.46
N GLN A 644 11.19 -19.54 31.46
CA GLN A 644 10.71 -18.29 30.87
C GLN A 644 11.80 -17.70 29.97
N ILE A 645 11.43 -17.14 28.82
CA ILE A 645 12.32 -16.50 27.84
C ILE A 645 11.92 -15.03 27.73
N TYR A 646 12.89 -14.12 27.83
CA TYR A 646 12.71 -12.68 27.60
C TYR A 646 13.62 -12.21 26.47
N GLY A 647 13.15 -11.34 25.56
CA GLY A 647 14.02 -10.64 24.59
C GLY A 647 13.28 -9.55 23.80
N ARG A 648 14.02 -8.83 22.94
CA ARG A 648 13.57 -7.59 22.25
C ARG A 648 13.10 -7.85 20.82
N GLU A 649 12.03 -7.15 20.42
CA GLU A 649 11.42 -6.88 19.09
C GLU A 649 11.80 -7.67 17.80
N HIS A 650 12.24 -8.92 17.87
CA HIS A 650 12.25 -9.83 16.70
C HIS A 650 11.01 -10.73 16.70
N LEU A 651 9.84 -10.11 16.52
CA LEU A 651 8.53 -10.77 16.54
C LEU A 651 8.45 -12.03 15.66
N GLU A 652 9.14 -12.06 14.52
CA GLU A 652 9.10 -13.21 13.59
C GLU A 652 9.76 -14.49 14.14
N CYS A 653 10.90 -14.39 14.85
CA CYS A 653 11.54 -15.54 15.49
C CYS A 653 10.76 -16.04 16.72
N TYR A 654 10.12 -15.12 17.45
CA TYR A 654 9.26 -15.47 18.57
C TYR A 654 7.97 -16.16 18.11
N GLN A 655 7.38 -15.73 16.99
CA GLN A 655 6.17 -16.34 16.44
C GLN A 655 6.40 -17.81 16.08
N GLN A 656 7.47 -18.12 15.35
CA GLN A 656 7.80 -19.51 14.97
C GLN A 656 8.10 -20.40 16.17
N THR A 657 8.74 -19.85 17.19
CA THR A 657 9.03 -20.57 18.44
C THR A 657 7.74 -20.79 19.23
N PHE A 658 6.87 -19.80 19.30
CA PHE A 658 5.60 -19.86 20.01
C PHE A 658 4.59 -20.80 19.34
N ASP A 659 4.44 -20.74 18.02
CA ASP A 659 3.54 -21.62 17.25
C ASP A 659 3.92 -23.11 17.43
N LYS A 660 5.23 -23.42 17.44
CA LYS A 660 5.71 -24.78 17.74
C LYS A 660 5.48 -25.19 19.19
N LEU A 661 5.76 -24.32 20.16
CA LEU A 661 5.48 -24.60 21.56
C LEU A 661 3.97 -24.83 21.80
N TRP A 662 3.12 -24.11 21.08
CA TRP A 662 1.68 -24.26 21.12
C TRP A 662 1.20 -25.59 20.51
N GLU A 663 1.71 -25.98 19.33
CA GLU A 663 1.44 -27.32 18.75
C GLU A 663 1.86 -28.45 19.70
N ILE A 664 3.01 -28.31 20.36
CA ILE A 664 3.55 -29.33 21.28
C ILE A 664 2.76 -29.37 22.59
N ALA A 665 2.32 -28.23 23.11
CA ALA A 665 1.45 -28.15 24.28
C ALA A 665 0.10 -28.84 23.98
N GLN A 666 -0.52 -28.54 22.83
CA GLN A 666 -1.75 -29.22 22.39
C GLN A 666 -1.58 -30.74 22.26
N LYS A 667 -0.39 -31.21 21.88
CA LYS A 667 -0.12 -32.63 21.69
C LYS A 667 0.11 -33.39 22.99
N ASN A 668 0.53 -32.73 24.06
CA ASN A 668 0.91 -33.36 25.33
C ASN A 668 -0.04 -33.07 26.50
N GLY A 669 -1.09 -32.25 26.27
CA GLY A 669 -2.12 -31.93 27.25
C GLY A 669 -1.90 -30.59 27.90
#